data_AF-A0A7I4CA25-F1
#
_entry.id   AF-A0A7I4CA25-F1
#
_cell.length_a   1.000
_cell.length_b   1.000
_cell.length_c   1.000
_cell.angle_alpha   90.00
_cell.angle_beta   90.00
_cell.angle_gamma   90.00
#
_symmetry.space_group_name_H-M   'P 1'
#
loop_
_entity.id
_entity.type
_entity.pdbx_description
1 polymer ?
#
loop_
_entity_poly.entity_id
_entity_poly.type
_entity_poly.pdbx_seq_one_letter_code
_entity_poly.pdbx_strand_id
1 'polypeptide(L)'
;MKSHMPQSLLASLGLWFQDLIALSETVDLDKKMDLSVQEPRLKTWKRVLKIFCNLVSRHRKHTDKSLSAIGTAALTIIWRSKTAKDLHPMQERIVSLAFDVVSNILETGPGWLLMAPHFKSLVENAIFPALTMKNKDVVEWVEDEDEFVRKNLPSELETTSGWNEVIFTPRQSALNLLGLIATSKGPPTGQGVKNVTTMKRKKGGKGKSKDGEGTAGEALVMPFLSQFPLPADGSPPDSDVAVNYFGALMAYGGLCEFLMIQEAETITTLLQTRVFPLYTMALPSPYVLATSNWLLGKLATCLPTELNEAVYTALLKALLAPDVGNVSWRLVRQSAAGALTSLLQDDFKPTHWMPLLQAAVAGARMKDESEAAISLQLLTTAAEVGEDDVAPHVPDIIDAVQVEICQHFPPHPEPWPQVVELGFAALAALSQAWDATEPEEDEDEDEDDEVYRKKLVYWKAGCTQLANTFSALLQRAWLTCMQEDTPRPTPPPSCLGDTSILLVSILRCTPDQITVKNLKVEPLLHVWSHLIMDWRAWEEEEDEAVFDVIEEAVVLQGRCPMTCFADPDEIVSSFPGPPRSVLDNLVTFVTSAIESAYPAACWRACRCSHALLHASSVSFEDEEIAMLLVPRFCKVSIERLQRLTSMTVPLAKPLTLVISTCFILLPETVERILLAEDNAGDVGFLRWTNALAGLAESEAEPGLSLESEMKLAAIALQKVLEYILQNEKNCGQNEGLKVAHHCFRSLLEVMVDLKELQEMTGSEETESESESEEDVEADEADESDEDLQPVSEEREGTEEQFLERYAERSRELQDEIEEEAENGQDEDGHEIELGVLALVDQEATVLGCITAHGKRLLEQQQLPKELLARFKDKFPACKAALP
;
A
#
# COMPACT_ATOMS: atom_id res chain seq x y z
N MET A 1 -19.22 -9.47 -20.42
CA MET A 1 -19.93 -10.75 -20.17
C MET A 1 -21.45 -10.59 -20.31
N LYS A 2 -22.16 -11.50 -21.01
CA LYS A 2 -23.65 -11.58 -20.99
C LYS A 2 -24.03 -12.72 -20.05
N SER A 3 -24.76 -12.45 -18.97
CA SER A 3 -25.14 -13.50 -18.02
C SER A 3 -26.10 -14.51 -18.66
N HIS A 4 -25.76 -15.80 -18.55
CA HIS A 4 -26.58 -16.91 -19.03
C HIS A 4 -27.92 -16.95 -18.27
N MET A 5 -29.04 -17.09 -19.00
CA MET A 5 -30.36 -17.36 -18.42
C MET A 5 -30.81 -18.77 -18.86
N PRO A 6 -30.94 -19.73 -17.92
CA PRO A 6 -31.32 -21.09 -18.25
C PRO A 6 -32.62 -21.18 -19.06
N GLN A 7 -32.62 -22.01 -20.10
CA GLN A 7 -33.75 -22.14 -21.03
C GLN A 7 -35.03 -22.66 -20.34
N SER A 8 -34.88 -23.45 -19.28
CA SER A 8 -35.96 -23.92 -18.41
C SER A 8 -36.64 -22.77 -17.63
N LEU A 9 -35.91 -21.71 -17.27
CA LEU A 9 -36.45 -20.53 -16.60
C LEU A 9 -37.18 -19.60 -17.58
N LEU A 10 -36.75 -19.52 -18.84
CA LEU A 10 -37.38 -18.64 -19.85
C LEU A 10 -38.88 -18.93 -20.05
N ALA A 11 -39.27 -20.21 -19.98
CA ALA A 11 -40.68 -20.62 -20.12
C ALA A 11 -41.56 -20.16 -18.94
N SER A 12 -40.98 -20.05 -17.74
CA SER A 12 -41.68 -19.69 -16.51
C SER A 12 -41.51 -18.21 -16.12
N LEU A 13 -40.59 -17.50 -16.78
CA LEU A 13 -40.19 -16.14 -16.42
C LEU A 13 -41.36 -15.14 -16.43
N GLY A 14 -42.31 -15.30 -17.38
CA GLY A 14 -43.50 -14.46 -17.44
C GLY A 14 -44.41 -14.59 -16.21
N LEU A 15 -44.59 -15.82 -15.73
CA LEU A 15 -45.35 -16.09 -14.50
C LEU A 15 -44.60 -15.57 -13.27
N TRP A 16 -43.28 -15.76 -13.23
CA TRP A 16 -42.44 -15.25 -12.15
C TRP A 16 -42.49 -13.73 -12.06
N PHE A 17 -42.45 -13.01 -13.20
CA PHE A 17 -42.61 -11.56 -13.19
C PHE A 17 -43.98 -11.16 -12.62
N GLN A 18 -45.07 -11.84 -13.00
CA GLN A 18 -46.40 -11.56 -12.47
C GLN A 18 -46.44 -11.76 -10.95
N ASP A 19 -45.91 -12.87 -10.44
CA ASP A 19 -45.89 -13.16 -9.01
C ASP A 19 -45.00 -12.18 -8.23
N LEU A 20 -43.81 -11.85 -8.75
CA LEU A 20 -42.90 -10.89 -8.12
C LEU A 20 -43.49 -9.48 -8.10
N ILE A 21 -44.15 -9.05 -9.18
CA ILE A 21 -44.84 -7.76 -9.24
C ILE A 21 -45.99 -7.74 -8.23
N ALA A 22 -46.84 -8.77 -8.20
CA ALA A 22 -47.93 -8.87 -7.22
C ALA A 22 -47.40 -8.83 -5.78
N LEU A 23 -46.30 -9.53 -5.49
CA LEU A 23 -45.65 -9.47 -4.18
C LEU A 23 -45.14 -8.07 -3.83
N SER A 24 -44.55 -7.35 -4.80
CA SER A 24 -44.08 -5.97 -4.58
C SER A 24 -45.23 -4.97 -4.31
N GLU A 25 -46.41 -5.20 -4.89
CA GLU A 25 -47.60 -4.35 -4.63
C GLU A 25 -48.13 -4.51 -3.20
N THR A 26 -47.83 -5.64 -2.53
CA THR A 26 -48.22 -5.89 -1.13
C THR A 26 -47.36 -5.19 -0.08
N VAL A 27 -46.28 -4.50 -0.49
CA VAL A 27 -45.37 -3.82 0.43
C VAL A 27 -46.11 -2.76 1.24
N ASP A 28 -45.98 -2.87 2.56
CA ASP A 28 -46.64 -2.01 3.54
C ASP A 28 -45.59 -1.48 4.54
N LEU A 29 -45.42 -0.16 4.53
CA LEU A 29 -44.45 0.55 5.35
C LEU A 29 -45.03 1.02 6.70
N ASP A 30 -46.36 1.02 6.86
CA ASP A 30 -47.06 1.63 8.01
C ASP A 30 -47.36 0.62 9.14
N LYS A 31 -47.17 -0.68 8.91
CA LYS A 31 -47.40 -1.70 9.94
C LYS A 31 -46.34 -1.63 11.05
N LYS A 32 -46.75 -1.18 12.24
CA LYS A 32 -45.96 -1.30 13.48
C LYS A 32 -45.52 -2.75 13.69
N MET A 33 -44.22 -2.94 13.91
CA MET A 33 -43.56 -4.24 13.85
C MET A 33 -43.79 -5.08 15.11
N ASP A 34 -44.49 -6.20 14.96
CA ASP A 34 -44.25 -7.40 15.78
C ASP A 34 -43.31 -8.30 14.98
N LEU A 35 -42.03 -8.29 15.34
CA LEU A 35 -40.94 -8.94 14.61
C LEU A 35 -41.17 -10.45 14.46
N SER A 36 -41.84 -11.08 15.42
CA SER A 36 -42.09 -12.53 15.41
C SER A 36 -43.06 -12.97 14.30
N VAL A 37 -43.90 -12.06 13.78
CA VAL A 37 -44.96 -12.38 12.80
C VAL A 37 -44.65 -11.85 11.39
N GLN A 38 -43.89 -10.75 11.26
CA GLN A 38 -43.71 -10.05 9.97
C GLN A 38 -42.33 -10.26 9.32
N GLU A 39 -41.36 -10.89 10.00
CA GLU A 39 -40.00 -11.08 9.46
C GLU A 39 -39.95 -11.85 8.11
N PRO A 40 -40.69 -12.95 7.89
CA PRO A 40 -40.67 -13.65 6.60
C PRO A 40 -41.17 -12.79 5.43
N ARG A 41 -42.13 -11.90 5.69
CA ARG A 41 -42.67 -10.98 4.67
C ARG A 41 -41.65 -9.93 4.27
N LEU A 42 -40.94 -9.35 5.24
CA LEU A 42 -39.86 -8.39 4.97
C LEU A 42 -38.70 -9.03 4.19
N LYS A 43 -38.30 -10.25 4.56
CA LYS A 43 -37.29 -11.02 3.81
C LYS A 43 -37.74 -11.26 2.37
N THR A 44 -39.03 -11.57 2.18
CA THR A 44 -39.63 -11.77 0.84
C THR A 44 -39.58 -10.49 0.02
N TRP A 45 -40.10 -9.38 0.53
CA TRP A 45 -40.09 -8.08 -0.17
C TRP A 45 -38.66 -7.63 -0.52
N LYS A 46 -37.72 -7.76 0.42
CA LYS A 46 -36.29 -7.50 0.19
C LYS A 46 -35.73 -8.35 -0.95
N ARG A 47 -36.05 -9.65 -0.99
CA ARG A 47 -35.55 -10.57 -2.02
C ARG A 47 -36.15 -10.25 -3.39
N VAL A 48 -37.44 -9.90 -3.45
CA VAL A 48 -38.11 -9.47 -4.70
C VAL A 48 -37.38 -8.28 -5.32
N LEU A 49 -37.07 -7.24 -4.54
CA LEU A 49 -36.38 -6.06 -5.06
C LEU A 49 -34.94 -6.38 -5.49
N LYS A 50 -34.19 -7.21 -4.73
CA LYS A 50 -32.86 -7.69 -5.17
C LYS A 50 -32.93 -8.46 -6.49
N ILE A 51 -33.96 -9.29 -6.68
CA ILE A 51 -34.20 -9.99 -7.94
C ILE A 51 -34.45 -8.99 -9.06
N PHE A 52 -35.27 -7.96 -8.85
CA PHE A 52 -35.46 -6.89 -9.83
C PHE A 52 -34.16 -6.16 -10.17
N CYS A 53 -33.34 -5.78 -9.19
CA CYS A 53 -32.04 -5.16 -9.44
C CYS A 53 -31.18 -6.01 -10.40
N ASN A 54 -31.05 -7.31 -10.10
CA ASN A 54 -30.25 -8.24 -10.91
C ASN A 54 -30.84 -8.52 -12.30
N LEU A 55 -32.17 -8.65 -12.41
CA LEU A 55 -32.84 -8.89 -13.70
C LEU A 55 -32.72 -7.68 -14.62
N VAL A 56 -32.80 -6.46 -14.06
CA VAL A 56 -32.66 -5.23 -14.83
C VAL A 56 -31.19 -4.99 -15.21
N SER A 57 -30.22 -5.20 -14.31
CA SER A 57 -28.81 -4.93 -14.64
C SER A 57 -28.21 -6.00 -15.55
N ARG A 58 -28.43 -7.30 -15.26
CA ARG A 58 -27.74 -8.41 -15.93
C ARG A 58 -28.55 -9.07 -17.06
N HIS A 59 -29.89 -9.09 -16.98
CA HIS A 59 -30.76 -9.83 -17.92
C HIS A 59 -31.71 -8.93 -18.74
N ARG A 60 -31.27 -7.72 -19.09
CA ARG A 60 -32.03 -6.65 -19.79
C ARG A 60 -32.99 -7.16 -20.89
N LYS A 61 -32.49 -7.99 -21.81
CA LYS A 61 -33.26 -8.55 -22.95
C LYS A 61 -34.55 -9.27 -22.55
N HIS A 62 -34.60 -9.86 -21.36
CA HIS A 62 -35.75 -10.61 -20.87
C HIS A 62 -36.68 -9.77 -19.97
N THR A 63 -36.20 -8.59 -19.53
CA THR A 63 -36.89 -7.71 -18.59
C THR A 63 -37.61 -6.55 -19.30
N ASP A 64 -37.23 -6.20 -20.53
CA ASP A 64 -37.77 -5.04 -21.29
C ASP A 64 -39.30 -4.94 -21.29
N LYS A 65 -40.02 -6.06 -21.45
CA LYS A 65 -41.50 -6.07 -21.47
C LYS A 65 -42.13 -5.79 -20.11
N SER A 66 -41.43 -6.11 -19.03
CA SER A 66 -41.89 -5.95 -17.64
C SER A 66 -41.34 -4.69 -16.98
N LEU A 67 -40.42 -3.97 -17.65
CA LEU A 67 -39.71 -2.80 -17.10
C LEU A 67 -40.66 -1.72 -16.58
N SER A 68 -41.75 -1.46 -17.29
CA SER A 68 -42.78 -0.49 -16.87
C SER A 68 -43.48 -0.89 -15.56
N ALA A 69 -43.78 -2.18 -15.39
CA ALA A 69 -44.47 -2.68 -14.21
C ALA A 69 -43.52 -2.72 -13.00
N ILE A 70 -42.27 -3.17 -13.22
CA ILE A 70 -41.21 -3.15 -12.20
C ILE A 70 -40.95 -1.71 -11.73
N GLY A 71 -40.82 -0.76 -12.68
CA GLY A 71 -40.65 0.66 -12.36
C GLY A 71 -41.82 1.23 -11.58
N THR A 72 -43.07 0.91 -11.97
CA THR A 72 -44.26 1.35 -11.24
C THR A 72 -44.31 0.82 -9.81
N ALA A 73 -43.95 -0.45 -9.61
CA ALA A 73 -43.87 -1.06 -8.29
C ALA A 73 -42.81 -0.39 -7.40
N ALA A 74 -41.60 -0.19 -7.92
CA ALA A 74 -40.51 0.48 -7.20
C ALA A 74 -40.87 1.93 -6.86
N LEU A 75 -41.39 2.70 -7.82
CA LEU A 75 -41.86 4.07 -7.61
C LEU A 75 -42.94 4.13 -6.53
N THR A 76 -43.89 3.21 -6.52
CA THR A 76 -44.96 3.17 -5.51
C THR A 76 -44.39 2.99 -4.09
N ILE A 77 -43.39 2.13 -3.92
CA ILE A 77 -42.71 1.93 -2.62
C ILE A 77 -42.01 3.22 -2.20
N ILE A 78 -41.28 3.85 -3.11
CA ILE A 78 -40.56 5.12 -2.86
C ILE A 78 -41.54 6.25 -2.50
N TRP A 79 -42.66 6.41 -3.20
CA TRP A 79 -43.63 7.46 -2.87
C TRP A 79 -44.26 7.28 -1.50
N ARG A 80 -44.48 6.04 -1.07
CA ARG A 80 -45.00 5.72 0.27
C ARG A 80 -43.99 6.01 1.38
N SER A 81 -42.69 5.99 1.09
CA SER A 81 -41.67 6.25 2.12
C SER A 81 -41.69 7.70 2.62
N LYS A 82 -42.19 8.65 1.83
CA LYS A 82 -42.33 10.07 2.22
C LYS A 82 -43.17 10.24 3.50
N THR A 83 -44.22 9.43 3.67
CA THR A 83 -45.16 9.54 4.79
C THR A 83 -44.84 8.60 5.94
N ALA A 84 -43.94 7.63 5.72
CA ALA A 84 -43.56 6.65 6.72
C ALA A 84 -42.64 7.28 7.78
N LYS A 85 -42.93 7.02 9.06
CA LYS A 85 -42.11 7.43 10.19
C LYS A 85 -41.59 6.20 10.92
N ASP A 86 -40.41 6.31 11.52
CA ASP A 86 -39.82 5.27 12.38
C ASP A 86 -39.69 3.89 11.69
N LEU A 87 -39.19 3.89 10.45
CA LEU A 87 -38.96 2.67 9.68
C LEU A 87 -37.98 1.74 10.40
N HIS A 88 -38.32 0.46 10.45
CA HIS A 88 -37.40 -0.58 10.91
C HIS A 88 -36.22 -0.72 9.92
N PRO A 89 -34.99 -1.11 10.34
CA PRO A 89 -33.83 -1.25 9.44
C PRO A 89 -34.09 -2.13 8.19
N MET A 90 -34.89 -3.19 8.32
CA MET A 90 -35.29 -3.99 7.16
C MET A 90 -36.24 -3.26 6.19
N GLN A 91 -37.11 -2.37 6.69
CA GLN A 91 -37.95 -1.52 5.84
C GLN A 91 -37.12 -0.41 5.19
N GLU A 92 -36.16 0.17 5.91
CA GLU A 92 -35.16 1.08 5.32
C GLU A 92 -34.41 0.38 4.18
N ARG A 93 -33.99 -0.89 4.34
CA ARG A 93 -33.37 -1.65 3.25
C ARG A 93 -34.30 -1.89 2.06
N ILE A 94 -35.60 -2.11 2.29
CA ILE A 94 -36.59 -2.26 1.21
C ILE A 94 -36.73 -0.95 0.42
N VAL A 95 -36.78 0.19 1.10
CA VAL A 95 -36.83 1.51 0.44
C VAL A 95 -35.53 1.79 -0.32
N SER A 96 -34.36 1.52 0.27
CA SER A 96 -33.06 1.59 -0.40
C SER A 96 -33.05 0.76 -1.70
N LEU A 97 -33.45 -0.51 -1.63
CA LEU A 97 -33.52 -1.36 -2.82
C LEU A 97 -34.53 -0.86 -3.86
N ALA A 98 -35.61 -0.20 -3.45
CA ALA A 98 -36.55 0.38 -4.41
C ALA A 98 -35.91 1.53 -5.19
N PHE A 99 -35.12 2.39 -4.52
CA PHE A 99 -34.28 3.39 -5.20
C PHE A 99 -33.25 2.73 -6.13
N ASP A 100 -32.55 1.69 -5.66
CA ASP A 100 -31.56 0.95 -6.47
C ASP A 100 -32.20 0.34 -7.74
N VAL A 101 -33.44 -0.19 -7.65
CA VAL A 101 -34.19 -0.67 -8.82
C VAL A 101 -34.45 0.47 -9.80
N VAL A 102 -34.84 1.66 -9.34
CA VAL A 102 -35.06 2.82 -10.21
C VAL A 102 -33.76 3.26 -10.88
N SER A 103 -32.65 3.30 -10.14
CA SER A 103 -31.31 3.59 -10.69
C SER A 103 -30.93 2.60 -11.80
N ASN A 104 -31.07 1.29 -11.55
CA ASN A 104 -30.76 0.27 -12.55
C ASN A 104 -31.66 0.37 -13.79
N ILE A 105 -32.92 0.76 -13.63
CA ILE A 105 -33.83 1.01 -14.75
C ILE A 105 -33.35 2.22 -15.56
N LEU A 106 -32.99 3.31 -14.89
CA LEU A 106 -32.55 4.57 -15.49
C LEU A 106 -31.30 4.39 -16.36
N GLU A 107 -30.38 3.53 -15.97
CA GLU A 107 -29.17 3.18 -16.76
C GLU A 107 -29.46 2.47 -18.09
N THR A 108 -30.70 2.01 -18.31
CA THR A 108 -31.11 1.41 -19.58
C THR A 108 -31.73 2.46 -20.50
N GLY A 109 -31.45 2.41 -21.81
CA GLY A 109 -32.05 3.33 -22.78
C GLY A 109 -33.60 3.39 -22.74
N PRO A 110 -34.31 2.24 -22.77
CA PRO A 110 -35.77 2.21 -22.61
C PRO A 110 -36.24 2.67 -21.23
N GLY A 111 -35.48 2.37 -20.17
CA GLY A 111 -35.82 2.78 -18.81
C GLY A 111 -35.63 4.28 -18.57
N TRP A 112 -34.65 4.93 -19.21
CA TRP A 112 -34.52 6.38 -19.19
C TRP A 112 -35.77 7.07 -19.75
N LEU A 113 -36.28 6.62 -20.90
CA LEU A 113 -37.53 7.15 -21.48
C LEU A 113 -38.73 6.98 -20.55
N LEU A 114 -38.74 5.91 -19.76
CA LEU A 114 -39.77 5.63 -18.78
C LEU A 114 -39.65 6.52 -17.54
N MET A 115 -38.43 6.78 -17.06
CA MET A 115 -38.18 7.50 -15.81
C MET A 115 -38.10 9.02 -15.98
N ALA A 116 -37.62 9.53 -17.12
CA ALA A 116 -37.43 10.96 -17.36
C ALA A 116 -38.67 11.84 -17.10
N PRO A 117 -39.91 11.44 -17.46
CA PRO A 117 -41.12 12.20 -17.11
C PRO A 117 -41.35 12.35 -15.60
N HIS A 118 -40.77 11.46 -14.78
CA HIS A 118 -40.92 11.45 -13.33
C HIS A 118 -39.81 12.21 -12.60
N PHE A 119 -38.75 12.69 -13.26
CA PHE A 119 -37.60 13.32 -12.59
C PHE A 119 -37.99 14.44 -11.64
N LYS A 120 -38.82 15.39 -12.08
CA LYS A 120 -39.27 16.50 -11.22
C LYS A 120 -39.96 15.98 -9.95
N SER A 121 -40.92 15.08 -10.12
CA SER A 121 -41.63 14.50 -8.98
C SER A 121 -40.70 13.67 -8.10
N LEU A 122 -39.70 12.98 -8.67
CA LEU A 122 -38.75 12.12 -7.96
C LEU A 122 -37.87 12.97 -7.05
N VAL A 123 -37.32 14.04 -7.59
CA VAL A 123 -36.53 15.01 -6.84
C VAL A 123 -37.38 15.61 -5.70
N GLU A 124 -38.56 16.12 -6.01
CA GLU A 124 -39.42 16.84 -5.04
C GLU A 124 -40.04 15.94 -3.96
N ASN A 125 -40.51 14.75 -4.31
CA ASN A 125 -41.39 13.95 -3.45
C ASN A 125 -40.75 12.68 -2.89
N ALA A 126 -39.56 12.30 -3.34
CA ALA A 126 -38.92 11.06 -2.93
C ALA A 126 -37.47 11.25 -2.51
N ILE A 127 -36.65 11.77 -3.43
CA ILE A 127 -35.22 11.91 -3.25
C ILE A 127 -34.94 12.96 -2.18
N PHE A 128 -35.36 14.21 -2.37
CA PHE A 128 -35.06 15.28 -1.42
C PHE A 128 -35.58 15.00 0.00
N PRO A 129 -36.83 14.51 0.21
CA PRO A 129 -37.29 14.09 1.53
C PRO A 129 -36.48 12.95 2.18
N ALA A 130 -35.81 12.11 1.38
CA ALA A 130 -34.92 11.08 1.92
C ALA A 130 -33.56 11.66 2.38
N LEU A 131 -33.14 12.79 1.80
CA LEU A 131 -31.88 13.48 2.11
C LEU A 131 -31.98 14.41 3.32
N THR A 132 -33.16 14.96 3.62
CA THR A 132 -33.34 15.86 4.77
C THR A 132 -33.00 15.19 6.10
N MET A 133 -32.59 16.01 7.06
CA MET A 133 -32.28 15.56 8.42
C MET A 133 -33.54 14.99 9.10
N LYS A 134 -33.41 13.85 9.76
CA LYS A 134 -34.49 13.17 10.49
C LYS A 134 -34.20 13.23 11.99
N ASN A 135 -35.25 13.11 12.80
CA ASN A 135 -35.11 13.02 14.26
C ASN A 135 -34.22 11.86 14.70
N LYS A 136 -34.24 10.74 13.97
CA LYS A 136 -33.35 9.60 14.22
C LYS A 136 -31.87 9.99 14.08
N ASP A 137 -31.53 10.85 13.11
CA ASP A 137 -30.15 11.31 12.95
C ASP A 137 -29.71 12.21 14.13
N VAL A 138 -30.63 13.03 14.68
CA VAL A 138 -30.36 13.84 15.90
C VAL A 138 -30.12 12.96 17.13
N VAL A 139 -30.89 11.87 17.25
CA VAL A 139 -30.71 10.90 18.35
C VAL A 139 -29.40 10.15 18.19
N GLU A 140 -29.11 9.64 16.99
CA GLU A 140 -27.85 8.94 16.67
C GLU A 140 -26.65 9.86 16.91
N TRP A 141 -26.69 11.14 16.55
CA TRP A 141 -25.62 12.10 16.87
C TRP A 141 -25.26 12.16 18.36
N VAL A 142 -26.20 11.90 19.26
CA VAL A 142 -25.97 11.97 20.71
C VAL A 142 -25.69 10.59 21.31
N GLU A 143 -26.34 9.55 20.80
CA GLU A 143 -26.29 8.20 21.37
C GLU A 143 -25.22 7.30 20.71
N ASP A 144 -24.91 7.51 19.42
CA ASP A 144 -24.01 6.68 18.60
C ASP A 144 -23.47 7.50 17.40
N GLU A 145 -22.46 8.32 17.67
CA GLU A 145 -21.82 9.22 16.70
C GLU A 145 -21.26 8.46 15.48
N ASP A 146 -20.73 7.26 15.69
CA ASP A 146 -20.14 6.43 14.63
C ASP A 146 -21.21 5.90 13.66
N GLU A 147 -22.37 5.48 14.18
CA GLU A 147 -23.54 5.12 13.37
C GLU A 147 -24.08 6.31 12.57
N PHE A 148 -24.07 7.51 13.16
CA PHE A 148 -24.43 8.72 12.43
C PHE A 148 -23.48 8.94 11.25
N VAL A 149 -22.16 8.94 11.47
CA VAL A 149 -21.15 9.19 10.43
C VAL A 149 -21.30 8.18 9.30
N ARG A 150 -21.35 6.88 9.64
CA ARG A 150 -21.56 5.80 8.67
C ARG A 150 -22.76 6.04 7.75
N LYS A 151 -23.90 6.48 8.31
CA LYS A 151 -25.15 6.66 7.55
C LYS A 151 -25.23 7.98 6.79
N ASN A 152 -24.58 9.02 7.28
CA ASN A 152 -24.81 10.40 6.84
C ASN A 152 -23.61 11.03 6.14
N LEU A 153 -22.39 10.72 6.58
CA LEU A 153 -21.14 11.33 6.12
C LEU A 153 -20.12 10.23 5.75
N PRO A 154 -20.44 9.31 4.83
CA PRO A 154 -19.51 8.24 4.47
C PRO A 154 -18.24 8.84 3.85
N SER A 155 -17.09 8.54 4.45
CA SER A 155 -15.74 8.85 3.98
C SER A 155 -15.08 7.61 3.38
N GLU A 156 -14.11 7.82 2.49
CA GLU A 156 -13.22 6.74 2.00
C GLU A 156 -12.10 6.41 2.98
N LEU A 157 -11.86 7.28 3.97
CA LEU A 157 -11.10 6.94 5.17
C LEU A 157 -11.66 5.64 5.73
N GLU A 158 -10.83 4.61 5.82
CA GLU A 158 -11.23 3.30 6.36
C GLU A 158 -11.96 3.53 7.68
N THR A 159 -13.26 3.20 7.73
CA THR A 159 -13.89 3.04 9.02
C THR A 159 -13.19 1.85 9.66
N THR A 160 -12.34 2.14 10.65
CA THR A 160 -11.35 1.29 11.33
C THR A 160 -11.90 0.00 11.96
N SER A 161 -13.15 -0.35 11.70
CA SER A 161 -13.79 -1.59 12.14
C SER A 161 -13.62 -2.76 11.16
N GLY A 162 -13.02 -2.61 9.99
CA GLY A 162 -12.84 -3.72 9.02
C GLY A 162 -14.14 -4.31 8.45
N TRP A 163 -15.29 -3.77 8.83
CA TRP A 163 -16.60 -4.13 8.29
C TRP A 163 -17.04 -3.09 7.27
N ASN A 164 -16.45 -3.14 6.07
CA ASN A 164 -16.97 -2.43 4.90
C ASN A 164 -18.25 -3.11 4.37
N GLU A 165 -19.24 -3.35 5.25
CA GLU A 165 -20.59 -3.69 4.82
C GLU A 165 -21.23 -2.43 4.24
N VAL A 166 -21.22 -2.29 2.90
CA VAL A 166 -21.90 -1.22 2.15
C VAL A 166 -23.22 -0.84 2.83
N ILE A 167 -23.27 0.35 3.42
CA ILE A 167 -24.39 0.74 4.27
C ILE A 167 -25.56 1.09 3.35
N PHE A 168 -26.55 0.21 3.35
CA PHE A 168 -27.69 0.33 2.45
C PHE A 168 -28.80 1.18 3.04
N THR A 169 -28.57 2.49 3.18
CA THR A 169 -29.60 3.45 3.61
C THR A 169 -30.44 3.97 2.45
N PRO A 170 -31.72 4.31 2.67
CA PRO A 170 -32.52 5.06 1.69
C PRO A 170 -31.88 6.37 1.26
N ARG A 171 -31.17 7.05 2.17
CA ARG A 171 -30.48 8.32 1.92
C ARG A 171 -29.39 8.13 0.87
N GLN A 172 -28.51 7.14 1.05
CA GLN A 172 -27.44 6.85 0.10
C GLN A 172 -27.98 6.42 -1.28
N SER A 173 -28.95 5.51 -1.32
CA SER A 173 -29.56 5.09 -2.59
C SER A 173 -30.26 6.26 -3.31
N ALA A 174 -30.90 7.18 -2.57
CA ALA A 174 -31.51 8.39 -3.13
C ALA A 174 -30.47 9.38 -3.65
N LEU A 175 -29.35 9.53 -2.94
CA LEU A 175 -28.20 10.35 -3.32
C LEU A 175 -27.57 9.86 -4.62
N ASN A 176 -27.32 8.55 -4.73
CA ASN A 176 -26.82 7.91 -5.96
C ASN A 176 -27.79 8.11 -7.14
N LEU A 177 -29.10 7.93 -6.92
CA LEU A 177 -30.11 8.20 -7.96
C LEU A 177 -30.12 9.68 -8.38
N LEU A 178 -29.90 10.61 -7.46
CA LEU A 178 -29.82 12.03 -7.77
C LEU A 178 -28.65 12.34 -8.72
N GLY A 179 -27.46 11.81 -8.42
CA GLY A 179 -26.27 11.93 -9.27
C GLY A 179 -26.53 11.40 -10.68
N LEU A 180 -27.09 10.19 -10.79
CA LEU A 180 -27.50 9.58 -12.07
C LEU A 180 -28.52 10.43 -12.83
N ILE A 181 -29.51 11.01 -12.14
CA ILE A 181 -30.47 11.91 -12.79
C ILE A 181 -29.73 13.15 -13.30
N ALA A 182 -28.87 13.77 -12.49
CA ALA A 182 -28.21 15.03 -12.83
C ALA A 182 -27.27 14.91 -14.05
N THR A 183 -26.57 13.80 -14.22
CA THR A 183 -25.71 13.53 -15.38
C THR A 183 -26.50 13.10 -16.62
N SER A 184 -27.78 12.73 -16.47
CA SER A 184 -28.63 12.33 -17.59
C SER A 184 -29.11 13.52 -18.45
N LYS A 185 -29.51 13.24 -19.70
CA LYS A 185 -30.10 14.25 -20.59
C LYS A 185 -31.33 14.90 -19.94
N GLY A 186 -31.47 16.21 -20.09
CA GLY A 186 -32.60 16.96 -19.53
C GLY A 186 -33.95 16.45 -20.01
N PRO A 187 -35.02 16.60 -19.19
CA PRO A 187 -36.37 16.23 -19.62
C PRO A 187 -36.77 17.07 -20.85
N PRO A 188 -37.43 16.47 -21.86
CA PRO A 188 -37.78 17.16 -23.10
C PRO A 188 -38.65 18.38 -22.78
N THR A 189 -38.10 19.58 -22.98
CA THR A 189 -38.84 20.82 -22.79
C THR A 189 -39.89 20.93 -23.89
N GLY A 190 -41.14 21.20 -23.50
CA GLY A 190 -42.35 21.03 -24.31
C GLY A 190 -42.52 21.95 -25.54
N GLN A 191 -41.46 22.47 -26.15
CA GLN A 191 -41.55 23.26 -27.39
C GLN A 191 -41.16 22.50 -28.67
N GLY A 192 -40.74 21.24 -28.56
CA GLY A 192 -40.35 20.40 -29.70
C GLY A 192 -41.34 19.29 -30.09
N VAL A 193 -42.63 19.38 -29.75
CA VAL A 193 -43.60 18.36 -30.22
C VAL A 193 -43.97 18.63 -31.68
N LYS A 194 -43.10 18.24 -32.60
CA LYS A 194 -43.45 17.91 -33.99
C LYS A 194 -42.38 17.00 -34.60
N ASN A 195 -42.76 15.73 -34.69
CA ASN A 195 -42.20 14.66 -35.54
C ASN A 195 -40.87 14.02 -35.10
N VAL A 196 -40.94 13.12 -34.11
CA VAL A 196 -39.98 12.01 -33.99
C VAL A 196 -40.69 10.73 -34.41
N THR A 197 -40.84 10.55 -35.73
CA THR A 197 -40.98 9.21 -36.31
C THR A 197 -39.86 9.02 -37.31
N THR A 198 -39.10 7.94 -37.12
CA THR A 198 -38.02 7.42 -37.98
C THR A 198 -36.73 8.24 -38.05
N MET A 199 -35.75 7.90 -37.21
CA MET A 199 -34.32 8.07 -37.54
C MET A 199 -33.63 6.71 -37.48
N LYS A 200 -33.43 6.12 -38.66
CA LYS A 200 -32.51 5.00 -38.87
C LYS A 200 -31.08 5.48 -38.59
N ARG A 201 -30.34 4.68 -37.82
CA ARG A 201 -28.89 4.78 -37.60
C ARG A 201 -28.16 5.09 -38.92
N LYS A 202 -27.43 6.21 -38.98
CA LYS A 202 -26.35 6.42 -39.96
C LYS A 202 -25.05 6.65 -39.20
N LYS A 203 -24.09 5.77 -39.48
CA LYS A 203 -22.72 5.71 -38.98
C LYS A 203 -21.91 6.88 -39.58
N GLY A 204 -21.10 7.54 -38.76
CA GLY A 204 -20.01 8.43 -39.18
C GLY A 204 -20.36 9.92 -39.28
N GLY A 205 -19.74 10.72 -38.42
CA GLY A 205 -19.71 12.19 -38.54
C GLY A 205 -19.35 12.89 -37.23
N LYS A 206 -18.05 13.10 -36.97
CA LYS A 206 -17.56 14.13 -36.03
C LYS A 206 -18.07 15.49 -36.54
N GLY A 207 -18.96 16.12 -35.78
CA GLY A 207 -19.48 17.44 -36.07
C GLY A 207 -20.01 18.07 -34.79
N LYS A 208 -19.33 19.11 -34.31
CA LYS A 208 -19.80 20.00 -33.24
C LYS A 208 -21.15 20.60 -33.66
N SER A 209 -22.29 20.04 -33.21
CA SER A 209 -23.56 20.77 -33.15
C SER A 209 -23.87 21.13 -31.71
N LYS A 210 -23.94 22.44 -31.44
CA LYS A 210 -24.65 23.00 -30.30
C LYS A 210 -26.14 22.68 -30.49
N ASP A 211 -26.58 21.53 -30.01
CA ASP A 211 -28.01 21.24 -29.84
C ASP A 211 -28.35 21.44 -28.35
N GLY A 212 -29.18 22.45 -28.08
CA GLY A 212 -29.48 22.98 -26.75
C GLY A 212 -30.41 22.10 -25.90
N GLU A 213 -29.93 20.93 -25.48
CA GLU A 213 -30.50 20.19 -24.36
C GLU A 213 -29.43 20.04 -23.27
N GLY A 214 -29.45 20.95 -22.28
CA GLY A 214 -28.64 20.82 -21.07
C GLY A 214 -29.00 19.57 -20.28
N THR A 215 -28.14 19.17 -19.34
CA THR A 215 -28.41 18.00 -18.49
C THR A 215 -29.62 18.25 -17.60
N ALA A 216 -30.20 17.18 -17.02
CA ALA A 216 -31.24 17.36 -16.00
C ALA A 216 -30.66 18.03 -14.73
N GLY A 217 -29.35 17.93 -14.50
CA GLY A 217 -28.62 18.68 -13.47
C GLY A 217 -28.83 20.18 -13.62
N GLU A 218 -28.52 20.73 -14.80
CA GLU A 218 -28.67 22.15 -15.12
C GLU A 218 -30.14 22.60 -15.17
N ALA A 219 -30.98 21.82 -15.84
CA ALA A 219 -32.35 22.24 -16.15
C ALA A 219 -33.34 22.06 -14.99
N LEU A 220 -33.08 21.14 -14.06
CA LEU A 220 -34.02 20.74 -13.01
C LEU A 220 -33.39 20.72 -11.61
N VAL A 221 -32.28 20.02 -11.43
CA VAL A 221 -31.76 19.73 -10.07
C VAL A 221 -31.18 21.00 -9.42
N MET A 222 -30.26 21.69 -10.09
CA MET A 222 -29.63 22.91 -9.56
C MET A 222 -30.66 24.01 -9.23
N PRO A 223 -31.63 24.34 -10.12
CA PRO A 223 -32.71 25.26 -9.79
C PRO A 223 -33.54 24.83 -8.58
N PHE A 224 -33.87 23.54 -8.46
CA PHE A 224 -34.62 23.02 -7.32
C PHE A 224 -33.85 23.17 -6.00
N LEU A 225 -32.54 22.89 -5.97
CA LEU A 225 -31.73 23.03 -4.76
C LEU A 225 -31.52 24.51 -4.35
N SER A 226 -31.47 25.42 -5.32
CA SER A 226 -31.28 26.86 -5.06
C SER A 226 -32.42 27.50 -4.25
N GLN A 227 -33.62 26.90 -4.26
CA GLN A 227 -34.81 27.46 -3.59
C GLN A 227 -34.74 27.41 -2.05
N PHE A 228 -33.88 26.55 -1.48
CA PHE A 228 -33.74 26.40 -0.03
C PHE A 228 -32.82 27.50 0.50
N PRO A 229 -33.27 28.39 1.40
CA PRO A 229 -32.46 29.51 1.87
C PRO A 229 -31.40 29.08 2.89
N LEU A 230 -30.29 29.83 2.98
CA LEU A 230 -29.30 29.71 4.06
C LEU A 230 -30.00 29.88 5.43
N PRO A 231 -29.67 29.03 6.44
CA PRO A 231 -30.15 29.23 7.79
C PRO A 231 -29.69 30.59 8.35
N ALA A 232 -30.47 31.18 9.26
CA ALA A 232 -30.04 32.36 9.98
C ALA A 232 -29.02 31.97 11.07
N ASP A 233 -28.09 32.88 11.40
CA ASP A 233 -27.12 32.65 12.47
C ASP A 233 -27.84 32.41 13.82
N GLY A 234 -27.47 31.34 14.53
CA GLY A 234 -28.15 30.88 15.75
C GLY A 234 -29.52 30.24 15.54
N SER A 235 -29.89 29.85 14.30
CA SER A 235 -31.13 29.12 14.06
C SER A 235 -31.16 27.78 14.81
N PRO A 236 -32.30 27.37 15.39
CA PRO A 236 -32.43 26.06 16.00
C PRO A 236 -32.10 24.94 14.98
N PRO A 237 -31.36 23.89 15.40
CA PRO A 237 -30.95 22.82 14.49
C PRO A 237 -32.14 21.99 13.96
N ASP A 238 -33.24 21.95 14.70
CA ASP A 238 -34.50 21.29 14.36
C ASP A 238 -35.46 22.17 13.55
N SER A 239 -35.07 23.41 13.22
CA SER A 239 -35.89 24.28 12.38
C SER A 239 -36.04 23.72 10.97
N ASP A 240 -37.23 23.88 10.37
CA ASP A 240 -37.51 23.44 9.00
C ASP A 240 -36.47 24.00 8.00
N VAL A 241 -35.95 25.20 8.24
CA VAL A 241 -34.92 25.82 7.38
C VAL A 241 -33.61 25.04 7.49
N ALA A 242 -33.12 24.74 8.69
CA ALA A 242 -31.87 24.00 8.89
C ALA A 242 -31.98 22.55 8.39
N VAL A 243 -33.10 21.86 8.65
CA VAL A 243 -33.37 20.49 8.20
C VAL A 243 -33.36 20.36 6.67
N ASN A 244 -34.03 21.31 5.99
CA ASN A 244 -34.04 21.33 4.53
C ASN A 244 -32.69 21.77 3.95
N TYR A 245 -31.98 22.69 4.62
CA TYR A 245 -30.66 23.11 4.16
C TYR A 245 -29.62 22.00 4.26
N PHE A 246 -29.65 21.20 5.34
CA PHE A 246 -28.89 19.95 5.45
C PHE A 246 -29.13 19.05 4.24
N GLY A 247 -30.40 18.81 3.89
CA GLY A 247 -30.77 18.01 2.72
C GLY A 247 -30.24 18.60 1.40
N ALA A 248 -30.17 19.92 1.28
CA ALA A 248 -29.59 20.58 0.12
C ALA A 248 -28.06 20.40 0.02
N LEU A 249 -27.33 20.48 1.15
CA LEU A 249 -25.89 20.19 1.18
C LEU A 249 -25.60 18.73 0.83
N MET A 250 -26.36 17.78 1.39
CA MET A 250 -26.29 16.37 1.01
C MET A 250 -26.52 16.18 -0.49
N ALA A 251 -27.55 16.85 -1.03
CA ALA A 251 -27.85 16.79 -2.46
C ALA A 251 -26.67 17.28 -3.31
N TYR A 252 -26.02 18.40 -2.96
CA TYR A 252 -24.82 18.87 -3.67
C TYR A 252 -23.67 17.87 -3.64
N GLY A 253 -23.46 17.15 -2.52
CA GLY A 253 -22.43 16.11 -2.44
C GLY A 253 -22.73 14.92 -3.37
N GLY A 254 -24.02 14.59 -3.54
CA GLY A 254 -24.50 13.63 -4.53
C GLY A 254 -24.36 14.05 -5.99
N LEU A 255 -23.98 15.31 -6.24
CA LEU A 255 -23.77 15.85 -7.58
C LEU A 255 -22.30 15.89 -7.98
N CYS A 256 -21.38 15.29 -7.22
CA CYS A 256 -19.94 15.33 -7.50
C CYS A 256 -19.62 15.01 -8.98
N GLU A 257 -20.04 13.85 -9.50
CA GLU A 257 -19.83 13.49 -10.91
C GLU A 257 -20.39 14.51 -11.92
N PHE A 258 -21.54 15.11 -11.61
CA PHE A 258 -22.13 16.15 -12.45
C PHE A 258 -21.29 17.43 -12.39
N LEU A 259 -20.87 17.85 -11.19
CA LEU A 259 -20.10 19.07 -10.94
C LEU A 259 -18.69 19.00 -11.51
N MET A 260 -18.05 17.82 -11.52
CA MET A 260 -16.73 17.61 -12.16
C MET A 260 -16.72 18.00 -13.64
N ILE A 261 -17.87 17.93 -14.33
CA ILE A 261 -18.00 18.25 -15.76
C ILE A 261 -18.42 19.71 -15.99
N GLN A 262 -18.78 20.45 -14.94
CA GLN A 262 -19.25 21.83 -15.04
C GLN A 262 -18.09 22.83 -15.12
N GLU A 263 -18.38 24.06 -15.56
CA GLU A 263 -17.41 25.15 -15.54
C GLU A 263 -17.04 25.52 -14.10
N ALA A 264 -15.76 25.83 -13.85
CA ALA A 264 -15.23 26.22 -12.54
C ALA A 264 -16.03 27.35 -11.87
N GLU A 265 -16.57 28.30 -12.64
CA GLU A 265 -17.42 29.40 -12.14
C GLU A 265 -18.69 28.89 -11.43
N THR A 266 -19.23 27.75 -11.85
CA THR A 266 -20.40 27.11 -11.23
C THR A 266 -20.08 26.63 -9.82
N ILE A 267 -18.93 25.96 -9.67
CA ILE A 267 -18.45 25.46 -8.37
C ILE A 267 -18.10 26.64 -7.47
N THR A 268 -17.42 27.65 -8.01
CA THR A 268 -17.10 28.90 -7.28
C THR A 268 -18.34 29.58 -6.75
N THR A 269 -19.36 29.76 -7.60
CA THR A 269 -20.63 30.40 -7.20
C THR A 269 -21.35 29.56 -6.15
N LEU A 270 -21.36 28.24 -6.31
CA LEU A 270 -21.96 27.33 -5.33
C LEU A 270 -21.30 27.48 -3.96
N LEU A 271 -19.97 27.40 -3.89
CA LEU A 271 -19.25 27.48 -2.62
C LEU A 271 -19.38 28.86 -1.97
N GLN A 272 -19.22 29.94 -2.73
CA GLN A 272 -19.33 31.31 -2.22
C GLN A 272 -20.73 31.67 -1.71
N THR A 273 -21.78 31.16 -2.35
CA THR A 273 -23.16 31.52 -1.97
C THR A 273 -23.79 30.53 -0.98
N ARG A 274 -23.33 29.28 -0.94
CA ARG A 274 -23.99 28.20 -0.18
C ARG A 274 -23.13 27.59 0.92
N VAL A 275 -21.80 27.60 0.80
CA VAL A 275 -20.92 26.86 1.72
C VAL A 275 -20.15 27.82 2.62
N PHE A 276 -19.31 28.70 2.06
CA PHE A 276 -18.48 29.63 2.83
C PHE A 276 -19.24 30.51 3.84
N PRO A 277 -20.47 31.00 3.57
CA PRO A 277 -21.21 31.77 4.57
C PRO A 277 -21.41 31.04 5.90
N LEU A 278 -21.48 29.70 5.91
CA LEU A 278 -21.66 28.90 7.13
C LEU A 278 -20.47 29.05 8.09
N TYR A 279 -19.25 29.17 7.56
CA TYR A 279 -18.02 29.32 8.35
C TYR A 279 -17.84 30.72 8.92
N THR A 280 -18.66 31.69 8.48
CA THR A 280 -18.66 33.07 8.97
C THR A 280 -19.70 33.33 10.07
N MET A 281 -20.61 32.38 10.31
CA MET A 281 -21.62 32.46 11.36
C MET A 281 -20.98 32.38 12.75
N ALA A 282 -21.57 33.07 13.72
CA ALA A 282 -21.14 33.01 15.12
C ALA A 282 -21.61 31.74 15.82
N LEU A 283 -22.82 31.25 15.49
CA LEU A 283 -23.45 30.06 16.06
C LEU A 283 -24.07 29.21 14.92
N PRO A 284 -23.26 28.59 14.04
CA PRO A 284 -23.77 27.68 13.02
C PRO A 284 -24.33 26.41 13.66
N SER A 285 -25.25 25.75 12.96
CA SER A 285 -25.73 24.42 13.34
C SER A 285 -24.62 23.38 13.11
N PRO A 286 -24.23 22.57 14.12
CA PRO A 286 -23.15 21.61 13.99
C PRO A 286 -23.43 20.54 12.92
N TYR A 287 -24.70 20.14 12.78
CA TYR A 287 -25.13 19.19 11.74
C TYR A 287 -24.92 19.73 10.33
N VAL A 288 -25.24 21.01 10.12
CA VAL A 288 -25.08 21.67 8.82
C VAL A 288 -23.60 21.90 8.54
N LEU A 289 -22.83 22.31 9.54
CA LEU A 289 -21.40 22.57 9.39
C LEU A 289 -20.58 21.29 9.13
N ALA A 290 -20.90 20.18 9.81
CA ALA A 290 -20.27 18.90 9.53
C ALA A 290 -20.58 18.40 8.11
N THR A 291 -21.82 18.63 7.65
CA THR A 291 -22.23 18.28 6.28
C THR A 291 -21.54 19.16 5.24
N SER A 292 -21.30 20.44 5.53
CA SER A 292 -20.51 21.29 4.64
C SER A 292 -19.05 20.87 4.58
N ASN A 293 -18.45 20.42 5.69
CA ASN A 293 -17.09 19.88 5.67
C ASN A 293 -17.02 18.64 4.76
N TRP A 294 -17.93 17.68 4.95
CA TRP A 294 -18.02 16.50 4.09
C TRP A 294 -18.22 16.85 2.61
N LEU A 295 -19.08 17.84 2.31
CA LEU A 295 -19.26 18.33 0.95
C LEU A 295 -17.95 18.88 0.35
N LEU A 296 -17.19 19.65 1.12
CA LEU A 296 -15.90 20.18 0.66
C LEU A 296 -14.91 19.05 0.37
N GLY A 297 -14.82 18.04 1.23
CA GLY A 297 -14.00 16.85 0.97
C GLY A 297 -14.44 16.09 -0.29
N LYS A 298 -15.75 15.92 -0.51
CA LYS A 298 -16.29 15.29 -1.73
C LYS A 298 -16.05 16.07 -3.01
N LEU A 299 -15.82 17.38 -2.92
CA LEU A 299 -15.54 18.23 -4.06
C LEU A 299 -14.05 18.43 -4.31
N ALA A 300 -13.15 17.93 -3.46
CA ALA A 300 -11.70 18.14 -3.53
C ALA A 300 -11.18 18.04 -4.98
N THR A 301 -11.46 16.90 -5.63
CA THR A 301 -11.07 16.56 -7.01
C THR A 301 -11.59 17.48 -8.12
N CYS A 302 -12.48 18.42 -7.82
CA CYS A 302 -13.00 19.39 -8.79
C CYS A 302 -12.99 20.82 -8.27
N LEU A 303 -12.29 21.10 -7.18
CA LEU A 303 -12.15 22.46 -6.68
C LEU A 303 -11.32 23.32 -7.66
N PRO A 304 -11.80 24.54 -8.00
CA PRO A 304 -10.95 25.52 -8.66
C PRO A 304 -9.75 25.87 -7.76
N THR A 305 -8.55 25.90 -8.33
CA THR A 305 -7.29 26.15 -7.60
C THR A 305 -7.33 27.41 -6.73
N GLU A 306 -8.04 28.45 -7.15
CA GLU A 306 -8.17 29.72 -6.43
C GLU A 306 -8.96 29.61 -5.12
N LEU A 307 -9.73 28.53 -4.95
CA LEU A 307 -10.55 28.29 -3.76
C LEU A 307 -9.90 27.35 -2.76
N ASN A 308 -8.86 26.60 -3.14
CA ASN A 308 -8.26 25.59 -2.27
C ASN A 308 -7.79 26.19 -0.93
N GLU A 309 -7.13 27.34 -0.95
CA GLU A 309 -6.69 28.03 0.28
C GLU A 309 -7.87 28.49 1.16
N ALA A 310 -8.97 28.92 0.55
CA ALA A 310 -10.18 29.34 1.27
C ALA A 310 -10.89 28.13 1.89
N VAL A 311 -10.92 26.99 1.18
CA VAL A 311 -11.44 25.71 1.67
C VAL A 311 -10.58 25.20 2.83
N TYR A 312 -9.26 25.15 2.65
CA TYR A 312 -8.29 24.80 3.69
C TYR A 312 -8.48 25.63 4.96
N THR A 313 -8.56 26.96 4.83
CA THR A 313 -8.77 27.87 5.98
C THR A 313 -10.10 27.59 6.69
N ALA A 314 -11.18 27.34 5.93
CA ALA A 314 -12.49 27.04 6.48
C ALA A 314 -12.50 25.71 7.24
N LEU A 315 -11.88 24.67 6.67
CA LEU A 315 -11.77 23.36 7.28
C LEU A 315 -10.86 23.37 8.52
N LEU A 316 -9.72 24.06 8.47
CA LEU A 316 -8.82 24.22 9.62
C LEU A 316 -9.54 24.92 10.80
N LYS A 317 -10.35 25.94 10.50
CA LYS A 317 -11.20 26.59 11.51
C LYS A 317 -12.22 25.63 12.12
N ALA A 318 -12.80 24.74 11.31
CA ALA A 318 -13.77 23.74 11.78
C ALA A 318 -13.11 22.62 12.60
N LEU A 319 -11.89 22.21 12.22
CA LEU A 319 -11.08 21.25 12.98
C LEU A 319 -10.76 21.76 14.39
N LEU A 320 -10.51 23.07 14.53
CA LEU A 320 -10.23 23.72 15.82
C LEU A 320 -11.49 24.20 16.57
N ALA A 321 -12.69 23.85 16.11
CA ALA A 321 -13.93 24.36 16.70
C ALA A 321 -14.17 23.76 18.10
N PRO A 322 -14.32 24.61 19.15
CA PRO A 322 -14.61 24.12 20.49
C PRO A 322 -16.06 23.65 20.61
N ASP A 323 -16.33 22.77 21.58
CA ASP A 323 -17.70 22.40 21.91
C ASP A 323 -18.49 23.61 22.42
N VAL A 324 -19.67 23.84 21.84
CA VAL A 324 -20.57 24.94 22.23
C VAL A 324 -21.89 24.37 22.77
N GLY A 325 -22.17 24.62 24.05
CA GLY A 325 -23.42 24.21 24.70
C GLY A 325 -23.43 22.73 25.08
N ASN A 326 -24.55 22.04 24.85
CA ASN A 326 -24.76 20.63 25.22
C ASN A 326 -24.68 19.67 24.00
N VAL A 327 -24.31 20.17 22.82
CA VAL A 327 -24.20 19.36 21.59
C VAL A 327 -22.73 19.13 21.31
N SER A 328 -22.34 17.88 21.09
CA SER A 328 -20.97 17.50 20.71
C SER A 328 -20.61 18.09 19.36
N TRP A 329 -19.45 18.77 19.27
CA TRP A 329 -18.88 19.25 18.00
C TRP A 329 -17.82 18.29 17.43
N ARG A 330 -17.64 17.12 18.04
CA ARG A 330 -16.70 16.10 17.57
C ARG A 330 -16.90 15.77 16.09
N LEU A 331 -18.15 15.56 15.66
CA LEU A 331 -18.46 15.25 14.27
C LEU A 331 -18.16 16.40 13.29
N VAL A 332 -18.16 17.65 13.76
CA VAL A 332 -17.67 18.79 12.96
C VAL A 332 -16.17 18.68 12.74
N ARG A 333 -15.41 18.37 13.80
CA ARG A 333 -13.95 18.22 13.72
C ARG A 333 -13.53 17.00 12.91
N GLN A 334 -14.20 15.86 13.12
CA GLN A 334 -14.01 14.63 12.35
C GLN A 334 -14.27 14.83 10.85
N SER A 335 -15.40 15.44 10.49
CA SER A 335 -15.69 15.72 9.08
C SER A 335 -14.74 16.75 8.46
N ALA A 336 -14.21 17.68 9.26
CA ALA A 336 -13.18 18.61 8.81
C ALA A 336 -11.84 17.90 8.56
N ALA A 337 -11.43 17.00 9.45
CA ALA A 337 -10.22 16.19 9.29
C ALA A 337 -10.29 15.34 8.02
N GLY A 338 -11.39 14.60 7.82
CA GLY A 338 -11.55 13.80 6.60
C GLY A 338 -11.57 14.64 5.32
N ALA A 339 -12.14 15.84 5.35
CA ALA A 339 -12.12 16.75 4.21
C ALA A 339 -10.73 17.36 3.94
N LEU A 340 -9.93 17.61 4.98
CA LEU A 340 -8.54 18.03 4.85
C LEU A 340 -7.69 16.92 4.25
N THR A 341 -7.87 15.67 4.70
CA THR A 341 -7.22 14.49 4.11
C THR A 341 -7.52 14.40 2.61
N SER A 342 -8.80 14.46 2.21
CA SER A 342 -9.17 14.44 0.79
C SER A 342 -8.60 15.61 -0.01
N LEU A 343 -8.45 16.79 0.60
CA LEU A 343 -7.85 17.94 -0.07
C LEU A 343 -6.35 17.74 -0.29
N LEU A 344 -5.63 17.23 0.69
CA LEU A 344 -4.19 16.94 0.59
C LEU A 344 -3.91 15.85 -0.44
N GLN A 345 -4.67 14.75 -0.41
CA GLN A 345 -4.54 13.64 -1.36
C GLN A 345 -4.88 14.03 -2.81
N ASP A 346 -5.55 15.16 -3.03
CA ASP A 346 -5.81 15.75 -4.35
C ASP A 346 -4.74 16.80 -4.73
N ASP A 347 -3.49 16.56 -4.33
CA ASP A 347 -2.31 17.36 -4.63
C ASP A 347 -2.35 18.84 -4.16
N PHE A 348 -3.26 19.21 -3.25
CA PHE A 348 -3.21 20.54 -2.65
C PHE A 348 -2.12 20.63 -1.59
N LYS A 349 -1.13 21.50 -1.83
CA LYS A 349 -0.07 21.84 -0.86
C LYS A 349 -0.38 23.18 -0.16
N PRO A 350 -0.71 23.19 1.14
CA PRO A 350 -0.90 24.42 1.90
C PRO A 350 0.36 25.31 1.90
N THR A 351 0.17 26.63 1.85
CA THR A 351 1.30 27.58 2.00
C THR A 351 1.91 27.57 3.40
N HIS A 352 1.14 27.13 4.40
CA HIS A 352 1.53 27.09 5.80
C HIS A 352 1.10 25.76 6.42
N TRP A 353 2.05 24.84 6.60
CA TRP A 353 1.84 23.50 7.15
C TRP A 353 1.75 23.48 8.67
N MET A 354 2.57 24.26 9.38
CA MET A 354 2.60 24.27 10.86
C MET A 354 1.21 24.42 11.53
N PRO A 355 0.29 25.32 11.08
CA PRO A 355 -1.04 25.41 11.67
C PRO A 355 -1.86 24.11 11.56
N LEU A 356 -1.75 23.36 10.46
CA LEU A 356 -2.41 22.07 10.29
C LEU A 356 -1.81 21.03 11.23
N LEU A 357 -0.49 20.94 11.27
CA LEU A 357 0.22 20.00 12.14
C LEU A 357 -0.13 20.24 13.62
N GLN A 358 -0.13 21.50 14.06
CA GLN A 358 -0.53 21.87 15.42
C GLN A 358 -2.01 21.56 15.71
N ALA A 359 -2.89 21.71 14.72
CA ALA A 359 -4.31 21.38 14.86
C ALA A 359 -4.53 19.86 14.99
N ALA A 360 -3.83 19.05 14.18
CA ALA A 360 -3.85 17.60 14.26
C ALA A 360 -3.32 17.10 15.62
N VAL A 361 -2.20 17.66 16.09
CA VAL A 361 -1.65 17.38 17.43
C VAL A 361 -2.61 17.79 18.54
N ALA A 362 -3.33 18.91 18.40
CA ALA A 362 -4.35 19.31 19.36
C ALA A 362 -5.55 18.35 19.38
N GLY A 363 -5.96 17.85 18.21
CA GLY A 363 -7.00 16.83 18.08
C GLY A 363 -6.59 15.48 18.68
N ALA A 364 -5.33 15.08 18.55
CA ALA A 364 -4.79 13.87 19.18
C ALA A 364 -4.90 13.90 20.72
N ARG A 365 -4.90 15.10 21.34
CA ARG A 365 -5.04 15.31 22.80
C ARG A 365 -6.47 15.22 23.31
N MET A 366 -7.43 14.96 22.44
CA MET A 366 -8.82 14.85 22.83
C MET A 366 -9.04 13.54 23.58
N LYS A 367 -9.87 13.58 24.63
CA LYS A 367 -10.12 12.41 25.50
C LYS A 367 -10.79 11.24 24.79
N ASP A 368 -11.40 11.52 23.66
CA ASP A 368 -12.20 10.59 22.90
C ASP A 368 -11.29 9.90 21.87
N GLU A 369 -11.17 8.57 21.99
CA GLU A 369 -10.27 7.74 21.17
C GLU A 369 -10.61 7.85 19.67
N SER A 370 -11.92 7.84 19.39
CA SER A 370 -12.60 8.42 18.23
C SER A 370 -11.83 9.50 17.46
N GLU A 371 -11.81 10.64 18.14
CA GLU A 371 -11.34 11.90 17.62
C GLU A 371 -9.82 11.98 17.54
N ALA A 372 -9.15 11.40 18.53
CA ALA A 372 -7.69 11.32 18.55
C ALA A 372 -7.15 10.49 17.39
N ALA A 373 -7.77 9.33 17.11
CA ALA A 373 -7.41 8.45 15.99
C ALA A 373 -7.45 9.18 14.64
N ILE A 374 -8.56 9.88 14.36
CA ILE A 374 -8.73 10.60 13.08
C ILE A 374 -7.75 11.77 12.95
N SER A 375 -7.42 12.41 14.06
CA SER A 375 -6.43 13.50 14.07
C SER A 375 -5.01 12.97 13.83
N LEU A 376 -4.68 11.78 14.34
CA LEU A 376 -3.41 11.11 14.06
C LEU A 376 -3.33 10.64 12.61
N GLN A 377 -4.41 10.10 12.05
CA GLN A 377 -4.45 9.74 10.63
C GLN A 377 -4.30 10.96 9.71
N LEU A 378 -4.92 12.09 10.06
CA LEU A 378 -4.68 13.37 9.36
C LEU A 378 -3.21 13.80 9.45
N LEU A 379 -2.56 13.58 10.61
CA LEU A 379 -1.14 13.89 10.79
C LEU A 379 -0.25 12.99 9.93
N THR A 380 -0.55 11.70 9.84
CA THR A 380 0.12 10.74 8.94
C THR A 380 0.01 11.21 7.49
N THR A 381 -1.21 11.44 6.98
CA THR A 381 -1.41 11.92 5.60
C THR A 381 -0.72 13.26 5.34
N ALA A 382 -0.73 14.18 6.32
CA ALA A 382 -0.04 15.45 6.17
C ALA A 382 1.48 15.28 6.05
N ALA A 383 2.08 14.34 6.78
CA ALA A 383 3.50 14.03 6.66
C ALA A 383 3.84 13.37 5.32
N GLU A 384 3.06 12.38 4.89
CA GLU A 384 3.25 11.65 3.63
C GLU A 384 3.11 12.54 2.39
N VAL A 385 2.07 13.38 2.34
CA VAL A 385 1.83 14.27 1.18
C VAL A 385 2.72 15.51 1.23
N GLY A 386 3.08 15.96 2.43
CA GLY A 386 3.84 17.18 2.65
C GLY A 386 5.33 17.03 2.40
N GLU A 387 5.90 15.86 2.68
CA GLU A 387 7.31 15.53 2.47
C GLU A 387 8.24 16.68 2.93
N ASP A 388 9.03 17.24 2.01
CA ASP A 388 9.96 18.35 2.20
C ASP A 388 9.35 19.61 2.82
N ASP A 389 8.06 19.88 2.58
CA ASP A 389 7.39 21.07 3.11
C ASP A 389 7.02 20.91 4.61
N VAL A 390 6.86 19.66 5.07
CA VAL A 390 6.55 19.32 6.47
C VAL A 390 7.80 19.09 7.30
N ALA A 391 8.86 18.55 6.69
CA ALA A 391 10.11 18.21 7.37
C ALA A 391 10.64 19.30 8.32
N PRO A 392 10.72 20.60 7.94
CA PRO A 392 11.24 21.67 8.82
C PRO A 392 10.45 21.86 10.12
N HIS A 393 9.23 21.32 10.19
CA HIS A 393 8.33 21.42 11.33
C HIS A 393 8.33 20.18 12.22
N VAL A 394 8.90 19.05 11.76
CA VAL A 394 8.90 17.77 12.49
C VAL A 394 9.50 17.91 13.89
N PRO A 395 10.71 18.49 14.08
CA PRO A 395 11.30 18.59 15.41
C PRO A 395 10.46 19.42 16.41
N ASP A 396 9.61 20.34 15.93
CA ASP A 396 8.79 21.18 16.79
C ASP A 396 7.54 20.46 17.35
N ILE A 397 7.10 19.35 16.73
CA ILE A 397 5.82 18.68 17.05
C ILE A 397 5.97 17.26 17.60
N ILE A 398 7.07 16.57 17.33
CA ILE A 398 7.26 15.15 17.72
C ILE A 398 7.09 14.89 19.23
N ASP A 399 7.59 15.79 20.08
CA ASP A 399 7.45 15.66 21.54
C ASP A 399 5.99 15.76 21.99
N ALA A 400 5.21 16.61 21.30
CA ALA A 400 3.81 16.79 21.60
C ALA A 400 2.97 15.56 21.25
N VAL A 401 3.31 14.86 20.16
CA VAL A 401 2.69 13.60 19.74
C VAL A 401 3.11 12.48 20.70
N GLN A 402 4.40 12.37 21.00
CA GLN A 402 4.95 11.36 21.92
C GLN A 402 4.30 11.41 23.31
N VAL A 403 4.13 12.61 23.88
CA VAL A 403 3.48 12.81 25.17
C VAL A 403 2.04 12.31 25.15
N GLU A 404 1.34 12.42 24.02
CA GLU A 404 -0.03 11.97 23.90
C GLU A 404 -0.12 10.45 23.79
N ILE A 405 0.66 9.84 22.90
CA ILE A 405 0.73 8.37 22.77
C ILE A 405 1.04 7.73 24.13
N CYS A 406 1.96 8.33 24.89
CA CYS A 406 2.36 7.84 26.20
C CYS A 406 1.24 7.83 27.26
N GLN A 407 0.20 8.66 27.09
CA GLN A 407 -0.97 8.69 27.98
C GLN A 407 -1.94 7.54 27.72
N HIS A 408 -1.94 6.98 26.50
CA HIS A 408 -2.89 5.94 26.06
C HIS A 408 -2.34 4.52 26.18
N PHE A 409 -1.09 4.31 26.61
CA PHE A 409 -0.57 2.96 26.84
C PHE A 409 -1.39 2.21 27.91
N PRO A 410 -1.90 1.01 27.60
CA PRO A 410 -2.68 0.24 28.54
C PRO A 410 -1.80 -0.24 29.73
N PRO A 411 -2.40 -0.42 30.92
CA PRO A 411 -1.68 -0.92 32.10
C PRO A 411 -1.32 -2.42 32.02
N HIS A 412 -1.88 -3.16 31.07
CA HIS A 412 -1.67 -4.60 30.84
C HIS A 412 -1.44 -4.86 29.34
N PRO A 413 -0.83 -6.00 28.95
CA PRO A 413 -0.63 -6.40 27.54
C PRO A 413 -1.95 -6.79 26.86
N GLU A 414 -2.80 -5.81 26.62
CA GLU A 414 -3.84 -5.94 25.60
C GLU A 414 -3.24 -5.47 24.26
N PRO A 415 -3.81 -5.87 23.10
CA PRO A 415 -3.45 -5.20 21.85
C PRO A 415 -3.50 -3.68 22.06
N TRP A 416 -2.57 -2.96 21.45
CA TRP A 416 -2.49 -1.53 21.65
C TRP A 416 -3.78 -0.85 21.19
N PRO A 417 -4.30 0.15 21.94
CA PRO A 417 -5.42 0.95 21.47
C PRO A 417 -5.08 1.58 20.12
N GLN A 418 -6.10 1.83 19.31
CA GLN A 418 -5.92 2.36 17.96
C GLN A 418 -5.18 3.71 17.96
N VAL A 419 -5.40 4.54 18.98
CA VAL A 419 -4.68 5.82 19.14
C VAL A 419 -3.18 5.61 19.34
N VAL A 420 -2.75 4.51 19.96
CA VAL A 420 -1.33 4.18 20.11
C VAL A 420 -0.77 3.71 18.77
N GLU A 421 -1.47 2.82 18.06
CA GLU A 421 -1.06 2.29 16.76
C GLU A 421 -0.96 3.41 15.71
N LEU A 422 -2.00 4.22 15.52
CA LEU A 422 -1.98 5.39 14.64
C LEU A 422 -0.98 6.46 15.08
N GLY A 423 -0.67 6.51 16.38
CA GLY A 423 0.36 7.39 16.91
C GLY A 423 1.76 6.99 16.44
N PHE A 424 2.05 5.68 16.42
CA PHE A 424 3.29 5.15 15.86
C PHE A 424 3.37 5.41 14.36
N ALA A 425 2.30 5.12 13.61
CA ALA A 425 2.23 5.42 12.17
C ALA A 425 2.48 6.91 11.87
N ALA A 426 1.86 7.82 12.62
CA ALA A 426 2.07 9.26 12.45
C ALA A 426 3.52 9.68 12.75
N LEU A 427 4.16 9.10 13.78
CA LEU A 427 5.56 9.39 14.08
C LEU A 427 6.52 8.78 13.04
N ALA A 428 6.20 7.60 12.50
CA ALA A 428 6.97 6.96 11.45
C ALA A 428 6.95 7.79 10.15
N ALA A 429 5.77 8.23 9.71
CA ALA A 429 5.62 9.10 8.55
C ALA A 429 6.34 10.45 8.73
N LEU A 430 6.25 11.06 9.92
CA LEU A 430 7.02 12.28 10.25
C LEU A 430 8.53 12.05 10.23
N SER A 431 8.98 10.86 10.64
CA SER A 431 10.39 10.48 10.60
C SER A 431 10.90 10.33 9.18
N GLN A 432 10.14 9.64 8.31
CA GLN A 432 10.47 9.47 6.91
C GLN A 432 10.51 10.81 6.17
N ALA A 433 9.53 11.70 6.43
CA ALA A 433 9.55 13.06 5.88
C ALA A 433 10.80 13.86 6.32
N TRP A 434 11.27 13.67 7.55
CA TRP A 434 12.53 14.29 8.00
C TRP A 434 13.76 13.67 7.33
N ASP A 435 13.80 12.34 7.26
CA ASP A 435 14.93 11.60 6.67
C ASP A 435 15.10 11.92 5.18
N ALA A 436 14.00 12.11 4.43
CA ALA A 436 14.03 12.52 3.02
C ALA A 436 14.71 13.87 2.76
N THR A 437 14.88 14.70 3.80
CA THR A 437 15.56 16.01 3.69
C THR A 437 17.05 15.99 4.05
N GLU A 438 17.65 14.79 4.08
CA GLU A 438 19.10 14.66 4.24
C GLU A 438 19.83 15.49 3.18
N PRO A 439 20.74 16.41 3.56
CA PRO A 439 21.47 17.21 2.59
C PRO A 439 22.42 16.35 1.75
N GLU A 440 22.16 16.27 0.44
CA GLU A 440 23.02 15.59 -0.53
C GLU A 440 24.35 16.35 -0.73
N GLU A 441 25.45 15.61 -0.87
CA GLU A 441 26.77 16.17 -1.21
C GLU A 441 26.78 16.46 -2.73
N ASP A 442 26.59 17.72 -3.13
CA ASP A 442 26.72 18.12 -4.53
C ASP A 442 28.19 17.98 -4.98
N GLU A 443 28.48 17.04 -5.88
CA GLU A 443 29.85 16.78 -6.40
C GLU A 443 30.48 18.00 -7.12
N ASP A 444 29.65 18.95 -7.55
CA ASP A 444 30.03 20.16 -8.28
C ASP A 444 30.21 21.42 -7.39
N GLU A 445 29.83 21.37 -6.10
CA GLU A 445 29.98 22.50 -5.17
C GLU A 445 31.23 22.33 -4.28
N ASP A 446 32.06 23.38 -4.19
CA ASP A 446 33.26 23.37 -3.33
C ASP A 446 32.90 22.89 -1.91
N GLU A 447 33.66 21.93 -1.34
CA GLU A 447 33.57 21.40 0.05
C GLU A 447 33.47 22.48 1.16
N ASP A 448 33.70 23.74 0.78
CA ASP A 448 33.64 24.92 1.63
C ASP A 448 32.29 25.65 1.66
N ASP A 449 31.21 25.11 1.07
CA ASP A 449 29.90 25.74 1.15
C ASP A 449 29.37 25.86 2.59
N GLU A 450 29.29 27.12 3.06
CA GLU A 450 28.76 27.47 4.37
C GLU A 450 27.27 27.13 4.48
N VAL A 451 26.54 27.08 3.36
CA VAL A 451 25.11 26.76 3.32
C VAL A 451 24.88 25.27 3.54
N TYR A 452 25.56 24.39 2.80
CA TYR A 452 25.52 22.94 3.01
C TYR A 452 25.85 22.57 4.46
N ARG A 453 26.99 23.03 5.00
CA ARG A 453 27.37 22.73 6.40
C ARG A 453 26.30 23.17 7.40
N LYS A 454 25.66 24.32 7.16
CA LYS A 454 24.60 24.82 8.04
C LYS A 454 23.33 23.96 7.96
N LYS A 455 22.93 23.54 6.75
CA LYS A 455 21.82 22.60 6.55
C LYS A 455 22.10 21.27 7.24
N LEU A 456 23.29 20.70 7.04
CA LEU A 456 23.70 19.43 7.65
C LEU A 456 23.72 19.49 9.18
N VAL A 457 24.23 20.58 9.77
CA VAL A 457 24.21 20.77 11.23
C VAL A 457 22.79 20.87 11.76
N TYR A 458 21.90 21.57 11.05
CA TYR A 458 20.49 21.67 11.42
C TYR A 458 19.79 20.31 11.34
N TRP A 459 19.99 19.58 10.23
CA TRP A 459 19.44 18.25 10.03
C TRP A 459 19.92 17.27 11.11
N LYS A 460 21.23 17.21 11.38
CA LYS A 460 21.80 16.37 12.47
C LYS A 460 21.26 16.74 13.86
N ALA A 461 20.96 18.01 14.12
CA ALA A 461 20.36 18.44 15.38
C ALA A 461 18.92 17.93 15.52
N GLY A 462 18.12 17.98 14.45
CA GLY A 462 16.77 17.40 14.44
C GLY A 462 16.80 15.88 14.59
N CYS A 463 17.66 15.18 13.85
CA CYS A 463 17.95 13.74 14.02
C CYS A 463 18.21 13.35 15.48
N THR A 464 19.04 14.14 16.18
CA THR A 464 19.31 13.95 17.61
C THR A 464 18.03 14.10 18.45
N GLN A 465 17.18 15.09 18.15
CA GLN A 465 15.92 15.29 18.86
C GLN A 465 14.96 14.13 18.62
N LEU A 466 14.75 13.73 17.36
CA LEU A 466 13.92 12.58 16.97
C LEU A 466 14.36 11.32 17.70
N ALA A 467 15.66 10.99 17.67
CA ALA A 467 16.20 9.82 18.34
C ALA A 467 15.97 9.82 19.87
N ASN A 468 16.08 10.99 20.52
CA ASN A 468 15.76 11.10 21.96
C ASN A 468 14.27 10.86 22.24
N THR A 469 13.38 11.44 21.42
CA THR A 469 11.93 11.33 21.58
C THR A 469 11.44 9.91 21.29
N PHE A 470 11.88 9.31 20.20
CA PHE A 470 11.56 7.93 19.83
C PHE A 470 12.12 6.93 20.82
N SER A 471 13.36 7.12 21.27
CA SER A 471 13.94 6.29 22.33
C SER A 471 13.10 6.33 23.60
N ALA A 472 12.69 7.53 24.05
CA ALA A 472 11.83 7.66 25.23
C ALA A 472 10.48 6.93 25.05
N LEU A 473 9.88 7.02 23.86
CA LEU A 473 8.63 6.34 23.52
C LEU A 473 8.78 4.81 23.52
N LEU A 474 9.77 4.26 22.82
CA LEU A 474 10.00 2.82 22.75
C LEU A 474 10.40 2.25 24.11
N GLN A 475 11.16 3.00 24.92
CA GLN A 475 11.42 2.61 26.31
C GLN A 475 10.13 2.55 27.14
N ARG A 476 9.18 3.47 26.90
CA ARG A 476 7.87 3.44 27.57
C ARG A 476 7.02 2.25 27.11
N ALA A 477 7.05 1.94 25.82
CA ALA A 477 6.29 0.86 25.20
C ALA A 477 6.82 -0.54 25.57
N TRP A 478 8.13 -0.74 25.47
CA TRP A 478 8.76 -2.06 25.57
C TRP A 478 9.43 -2.32 26.92
N LEU A 479 10.09 -1.31 27.52
CA LEU A 479 10.88 -1.52 28.73
C LEU A 479 10.13 -1.22 30.04
N THR A 480 9.02 -0.48 30.01
CA THR A 480 8.29 -0.16 31.25
C THR A 480 7.51 -1.35 31.80
N CYS A 481 7.09 -2.28 30.93
CA CYS A 481 6.59 -3.60 31.33
C CYS A 481 7.64 -4.47 32.06
N MET A 482 8.90 -4.01 32.14
CA MET A 482 10.05 -4.76 32.65
C MET A 482 10.42 -4.47 34.12
N GLN A 483 9.51 -3.99 34.99
CA GLN A 483 9.85 -3.62 36.38
C GLN A 483 9.33 -4.51 37.54
N GLU A 484 8.48 -5.54 37.33
CA GLU A 484 8.00 -6.42 38.43
C GLU A 484 8.43 -7.90 38.33
N ASP A 485 8.69 -8.55 39.48
CA ASP A 485 9.25 -9.92 39.69
C ASP A 485 8.35 -11.11 39.25
N THR A 486 7.47 -10.93 38.26
CA THR A 486 6.62 -11.99 37.69
C THR A 486 7.07 -12.33 36.26
N PRO A 487 6.87 -13.57 35.77
CA PRO A 487 7.12 -13.90 34.36
C PRO A 487 6.20 -13.03 33.50
N ARG A 488 6.81 -12.12 32.76
CA ARG A 488 6.11 -11.04 32.08
C ARG A 488 5.53 -11.50 30.74
N PRO A 489 4.37 -10.95 30.36
CA PRO A 489 3.88 -11.04 29.01
C PRO A 489 4.82 -10.26 28.07
N THR A 490 5.13 -10.84 26.91
CA THR A 490 5.79 -10.13 25.80
C THR A 490 4.96 -8.91 25.40
N PRO A 491 5.60 -7.78 25.01
CA PRO A 491 4.85 -6.68 24.42
C PRO A 491 4.12 -7.19 23.16
N PRO A 492 2.95 -6.62 22.82
CA PRO A 492 2.23 -7.04 21.63
C PRO A 492 3.08 -6.75 20.37
N PRO A 493 3.06 -7.62 19.35
CA PRO A 493 3.76 -7.39 18.09
C PRO A 493 3.04 -6.39 17.16
N SER A 494 2.23 -5.48 17.71
CA SER A 494 1.52 -4.45 16.93
C SER A 494 2.52 -3.40 16.39
N CYS A 495 2.27 -2.91 15.16
CA CYS A 495 3.02 -1.81 14.54
C CYS A 495 4.53 -2.07 14.45
N LEU A 496 4.94 -3.31 14.16
CA LEU A 496 6.37 -3.61 14.09
C LEU A 496 7.06 -2.90 12.90
N GLY A 497 6.38 -2.65 11.79
CA GLY A 497 6.89 -1.78 10.72
C GLY A 497 7.17 -0.36 11.22
N ASP A 498 6.16 0.34 11.73
CA ASP A 498 6.29 1.71 12.26
C ASP A 498 7.35 1.83 13.36
N THR A 499 7.36 0.90 14.31
CA THR A 499 8.34 0.90 15.40
C THR A 499 9.75 0.58 14.92
N SER A 500 9.90 -0.15 13.81
CA SER A 500 11.19 -0.38 13.14
C SER A 500 11.70 0.91 12.50
N ILE A 501 10.85 1.69 11.82
CA ILE A 501 11.22 3.02 11.27
C ILE A 501 11.76 3.94 12.39
N LEU A 502 11.07 3.99 13.53
CA LEU A 502 11.54 4.77 14.68
C LEU A 502 12.88 4.24 15.22
N LEU A 503 13.08 2.93 15.22
CA LEU A 503 14.31 2.31 15.68
C LEU A 503 15.49 2.57 14.74
N VAL A 504 15.29 2.50 13.41
CA VAL A 504 16.29 2.91 12.41
C VAL A 504 16.80 4.31 12.71
N SER A 505 15.86 5.25 12.93
CA SER A 505 16.19 6.63 13.26
C SER A 505 17.05 6.74 14.54
N ILE A 506 16.75 5.95 15.58
CA ILE A 506 17.56 5.92 16.80
C ILE A 506 18.98 5.40 16.51
N LEU A 507 19.10 4.30 15.77
CA LEU A 507 20.37 3.64 15.47
C LEU A 507 21.28 4.54 14.63
N ARG A 508 20.74 5.08 13.53
CA ARG A 508 21.43 5.99 12.60
C ARG A 508 21.98 7.22 13.32
N CYS A 509 21.16 7.82 14.18
CA CYS A 509 21.48 9.05 14.92
C CYS A 509 22.33 8.83 16.19
N THR A 510 22.88 7.64 16.42
CA THR A 510 23.71 7.33 17.59
C THR A 510 25.21 7.34 17.26
N PRO A 511 25.95 8.43 17.54
CA PRO A 511 27.34 8.57 17.09
C PRO A 511 28.38 7.88 17.98
N ASP A 512 28.05 7.60 19.25
CA ASP A 512 29.04 7.18 20.25
C ASP A 512 28.44 6.28 21.37
N GLN A 513 29.32 5.59 22.10
CA GLN A 513 28.93 4.65 23.17
C GLN A 513 28.19 5.29 24.35
N ILE A 514 28.41 6.57 24.64
CA ILE A 514 27.67 7.29 25.70
C ILE A 514 26.23 7.47 25.25
N THR A 515 26.02 7.83 23.98
CA THR A 515 24.70 7.97 23.38
C THR A 515 23.96 6.62 23.32
N VAL A 516 24.64 5.52 22.95
CA VAL A 516 24.11 4.15 23.02
C VAL A 516 23.51 3.84 24.40
N LYS A 517 24.22 4.20 25.48
CA LYS A 517 23.76 3.98 26.86
C LYS A 517 22.61 4.91 27.25
N ASN A 518 22.67 6.18 26.86
CA ASN A 518 21.64 7.16 27.18
C ASN A 518 20.30 6.82 26.53
N LEU A 519 20.33 6.41 25.26
CA LEU A 519 19.15 6.01 24.49
C LEU A 519 18.72 4.55 24.74
N LYS A 520 19.44 3.80 25.59
CA LYS A 520 19.21 2.38 25.87
C LYS A 520 19.04 1.53 24.61
N VAL A 521 19.90 1.75 23.63
CA VAL A 521 19.84 1.06 22.33
C VAL A 521 19.89 -0.46 22.50
N GLU A 522 20.84 -0.98 23.30
CA GLU A 522 20.99 -2.42 23.52
C GLU A 522 19.71 -3.10 24.08
N PRO A 523 19.08 -2.61 25.17
CA PRO A 523 17.79 -3.14 25.62
C PRO A 523 16.66 -3.04 24.59
N LEU A 524 16.58 -1.95 23.83
CA LEU A 524 15.53 -1.76 22.83
C LEU A 524 15.68 -2.77 21.68
N LEU A 525 16.90 -2.92 21.16
CA LEU A 525 17.24 -3.85 20.09
C LEU A 525 17.03 -5.31 20.54
N HIS A 526 17.27 -5.62 21.81
CA HIS A 526 16.96 -6.94 22.38
C HIS A 526 15.47 -7.25 22.35
N VAL A 527 14.62 -6.34 22.83
CA VAL A 527 13.16 -6.56 22.80
C VAL A 527 12.65 -6.65 21.37
N TRP A 528 13.06 -5.72 20.50
CA TRP A 528 12.65 -5.70 19.10
C TRP A 528 13.05 -6.98 18.36
N SER A 529 14.32 -7.41 18.48
CA SER A 529 14.79 -8.63 17.83
C SER A 529 14.02 -9.87 18.29
N HIS A 530 13.62 -9.92 19.57
CA HIS A 530 12.77 -10.99 20.09
C HIS A 530 11.36 -10.98 19.50
N LEU A 531 10.78 -9.81 19.23
CA LEU A 531 9.44 -9.69 18.64
C LEU A 531 9.40 -10.16 17.19
N ILE A 532 10.44 -9.86 16.40
CA ILE A 532 10.49 -10.26 14.99
C ILE A 532 10.89 -11.73 14.79
N MET A 533 11.38 -12.43 15.81
CA MET A 533 11.96 -13.76 15.61
C MET A 533 10.99 -14.81 15.05
N ASP A 534 9.71 -14.69 15.38
CA ASP A 534 8.62 -15.55 14.93
C ASP A 534 7.72 -14.80 13.92
N TRP A 535 8.32 -13.94 13.09
CA TRP A 535 7.60 -13.16 12.08
C TRP A 535 6.85 -14.06 11.09
N ARG A 536 5.60 -13.69 10.80
CA ARG A 536 4.73 -14.41 9.85
C ARG A 536 3.91 -13.51 8.94
N ALA A 537 4.04 -12.19 9.09
CA ALA A 537 3.29 -11.19 8.34
C ALA A 537 4.16 -10.64 7.20
N TRP A 538 4.50 -11.49 6.22
CA TRP A 538 5.31 -11.07 5.08
C TRP A 538 4.49 -10.16 4.16
N GLU A 539 4.55 -8.86 4.43
CA GLU A 539 3.95 -7.77 3.65
C GLU A 539 5.02 -6.68 3.48
N GLU A 540 5.20 -6.19 2.27
CA GLU A 540 6.31 -5.29 1.90
C GLU A 540 6.34 -4.01 2.73
N GLU A 541 5.17 -3.38 2.95
CA GLU A 541 5.02 -2.18 3.76
C GLU A 541 5.47 -2.38 5.24
N GLU A 542 5.43 -3.61 5.75
CA GLU A 542 5.82 -3.91 7.13
C GLU A 542 7.25 -4.45 7.27
N ASP A 543 7.70 -5.29 6.33
CA ASP A 543 8.97 -6.01 6.47
C ASP A 543 10.20 -5.23 5.99
N GLU A 544 10.04 -4.26 5.08
CA GLU A 544 11.15 -3.44 4.59
C GLU A 544 11.86 -2.71 5.73
N ALA A 545 11.08 -2.00 6.57
CA ALA A 545 11.61 -1.31 7.74
C ALA A 545 12.30 -2.25 8.74
N VAL A 546 11.87 -3.53 8.82
CA VAL A 546 12.51 -4.52 9.70
C VAL A 546 13.91 -4.86 9.18
N PHE A 547 14.09 -5.03 7.87
CA PHE A 547 15.40 -5.26 7.27
C PHE A 547 16.33 -4.04 7.44
N ASP A 548 15.82 -2.82 7.30
CA ASP A 548 16.59 -1.58 7.52
C ASP A 548 17.16 -1.49 8.94
N VAL A 549 16.40 -1.93 9.96
CA VAL A 549 16.91 -1.98 11.34
C VAL A 549 18.07 -2.97 11.46
N ILE A 550 18.03 -4.12 10.77
CA ILE A 550 19.11 -5.12 10.81
C ILE A 550 20.39 -4.51 10.24
N GLU A 551 20.28 -3.84 9.10
CA GLU A 551 21.41 -3.23 8.41
C GLU A 551 22.00 -2.08 9.24
N GLU A 552 21.16 -1.17 9.73
CA GLU A 552 21.61 -0.07 10.57
C GLU A 552 22.17 -0.56 11.93
N ALA A 553 21.64 -1.66 12.48
CA ALA A 553 22.20 -2.28 13.69
C ALA A 553 23.59 -2.86 13.44
N VAL A 554 23.84 -3.44 12.26
CA VAL A 554 25.16 -3.90 11.83
C VAL A 554 26.13 -2.73 11.66
N VAL A 555 25.71 -1.65 10.99
CA VAL A 555 26.51 -0.43 10.83
C VAL A 555 26.86 0.16 12.19
N LEU A 556 25.89 0.27 13.10
CA LEU A 556 26.12 0.75 14.46
C LEU A 556 27.08 -0.17 15.23
N GLN A 557 26.98 -1.49 15.08
CA GLN A 557 27.90 -2.43 15.74
C GLN A 557 29.35 -2.24 15.28
N GLY A 558 29.58 -1.92 14.00
CA GLY A 558 30.91 -1.58 13.48
C GLY A 558 31.44 -0.24 14.00
N ARG A 559 30.55 0.75 14.17
CA ARG A 559 30.88 2.10 14.67
C ARG A 559 31.07 2.15 16.19
N CYS A 560 30.22 1.45 16.94
CA CYS A 560 30.08 1.47 18.39
C CYS A 560 29.74 0.06 18.92
N PRO A 561 30.74 -0.79 19.16
CA PRO A 561 30.50 -2.17 19.57
C PRO A 561 29.63 -2.29 20.84
N MET A 562 28.49 -2.94 20.70
CA MET A 562 27.58 -3.29 21.79
C MET A 562 28.03 -4.56 22.48
N THR A 563 27.93 -4.63 23.81
CA THR A 563 28.44 -5.78 24.58
C THR A 563 27.50 -6.98 24.49
N CYS A 564 26.20 -6.73 24.49
CA CYS A 564 25.17 -7.77 24.53
C CYS A 564 24.71 -8.29 23.14
N PHE A 565 25.39 -7.92 22.06
CA PHE A 565 24.90 -8.20 20.70
C PHE A 565 24.96 -9.70 20.36
N ALA A 566 26.07 -10.36 20.68
CA ALA A 566 26.28 -11.79 20.43
C ALA A 566 26.17 -12.65 21.70
N ASP A 567 26.38 -12.09 22.89
CA ASP A 567 26.40 -12.81 24.17
C ASP A 567 25.00 -12.90 24.81
N PRO A 568 24.41 -14.10 24.97
CA PRO A 568 23.13 -14.29 25.62
C PRO A 568 23.18 -14.17 27.16
N ASP A 569 24.37 -14.25 27.78
CA ASP A 569 24.53 -14.32 29.24
C ASP A 569 24.64 -12.95 29.94
N GLU A 570 24.96 -11.87 29.20
CA GLU A 570 25.00 -10.50 29.75
C GLU A 570 23.60 -9.85 29.86
N ILE A 571 22.60 -10.40 29.18
CA ILE A 571 21.22 -9.90 29.21
C ILE A 571 20.44 -10.68 30.27
N VAL A 572 19.88 -9.98 31.26
CA VAL A 572 18.91 -10.58 32.18
C VAL A 572 17.68 -10.99 31.35
N SER A 573 17.63 -12.25 30.91
CA SER A 573 16.54 -12.79 30.08
C SER A 573 15.21 -12.56 30.77
N SER A 574 14.49 -11.55 30.29
CA SER A 574 13.20 -11.11 30.84
C SER A 574 12.01 -11.76 30.14
N PHE A 575 12.27 -12.63 29.16
CA PHE A 575 11.29 -13.34 28.34
C PHE A 575 11.25 -14.84 28.67
N PRO A 576 10.08 -15.50 28.52
CA PRO A 576 9.95 -16.93 28.76
C PRO A 576 10.66 -17.75 27.67
N GLY A 577 11.81 -18.35 28.01
CA GLY A 577 12.58 -19.18 27.08
C GLY A 577 14.05 -19.31 27.50
N PRO A 578 14.86 -20.07 26.74
CA PRO A 578 16.31 -20.01 26.89
C PRO A 578 16.81 -18.59 26.51
N PRO A 579 17.83 -18.05 27.19
CA PRO A 579 18.40 -16.75 26.84
C PRO A 579 18.93 -16.81 25.40
N ARG A 580 18.55 -15.81 24.59
CA ARG A 580 19.03 -15.63 23.22
C ARG A 580 19.56 -14.21 23.07
N SER A 581 20.66 -14.10 22.33
CA SER A 581 21.27 -12.82 21.98
C SER A 581 20.51 -12.14 20.85
N VAL A 582 20.77 -10.85 20.64
CA VAL A 582 20.21 -10.09 19.51
C VAL A 582 20.56 -10.79 18.20
N LEU A 583 21.83 -11.19 18.02
CA LEU A 583 22.30 -11.87 16.84
C LEU A 583 21.53 -13.17 16.55
N ASP A 584 21.28 -14.02 17.56
CA ASP A 584 20.54 -15.28 17.35
C ASP A 584 19.08 -15.03 16.90
N ASN A 585 18.44 -14.00 17.45
CA ASN A 585 17.09 -13.60 17.05
C ASN A 585 17.07 -13.09 15.60
N LEU A 586 18.00 -12.20 15.23
CA LEU A 586 18.12 -11.66 13.87
C LEU A 586 18.36 -12.78 12.85
N VAL A 587 19.29 -13.69 13.14
CA VAL A 587 19.60 -14.82 12.27
C VAL A 587 18.38 -15.72 12.11
N THR A 588 17.59 -15.91 13.17
CA THR A 588 16.34 -16.68 13.10
C THR A 588 15.35 -16.04 12.12
N PHE A 589 15.10 -14.73 12.26
CA PHE A 589 14.23 -13.99 11.35
C PHE A 589 14.72 -14.06 9.89
N VAL A 590 15.98 -13.73 9.64
CA VAL A 590 16.56 -13.74 8.29
C VAL A 590 16.51 -15.14 7.67
N THR A 591 16.79 -16.20 8.43
CA THR A 591 16.64 -17.57 7.90
C THR A 591 15.19 -17.90 7.56
N SER A 592 14.22 -17.47 8.38
CA SER A 592 12.79 -17.66 8.11
C SER A 592 12.35 -16.90 6.84
N ALA A 593 12.89 -15.70 6.62
CA ALA A 593 12.65 -14.91 5.42
C ALA A 593 13.15 -15.64 4.16
N ILE A 594 14.40 -16.13 4.17
CA ILE A 594 14.96 -16.92 3.06
C ILE A 594 14.11 -18.17 2.80
N GLU A 595 13.64 -18.83 3.85
CA GLU A 595 12.88 -20.08 3.72
C GLU A 595 11.51 -19.86 3.08
N SER A 596 10.78 -18.83 3.51
CA SER A 596 9.31 -18.76 3.39
C SER A 596 8.73 -17.44 2.88
N ALA A 597 9.49 -16.34 2.83
CA ALA A 597 8.97 -15.06 2.38
C ALA A 597 8.77 -15.02 0.85
N TYR A 598 8.09 -13.97 0.40
CA TYR A 598 8.02 -13.62 -1.02
C TYR A 598 9.40 -13.12 -1.52
N PRO A 599 9.60 -12.96 -2.84
CA PRO A 599 10.92 -12.81 -3.42
C PRO A 599 11.68 -11.57 -2.95
N ALA A 600 11.07 -10.40 -2.92
CA ALA A 600 11.77 -9.16 -2.52
C ALA A 600 12.25 -9.24 -1.06
N ALA A 601 11.42 -9.74 -0.13
CA ALA A 601 11.86 -10.02 1.24
C ALA A 601 12.99 -11.08 1.31
N CYS A 602 12.99 -12.07 0.41
CA CYS A 602 14.08 -13.04 0.31
C CYS A 602 15.39 -12.39 -0.19
N TRP A 603 15.31 -11.45 -1.13
CA TRP A 603 16.45 -10.63 -1.58
C TRP A 603 17.03 -9.81 -0.43
N ARG A 604 16.20 -9.01 0.26
CA ARG A 604 16.59 -8.23 1.44
C ARG A 604 17.19 -9.12 2.53
N ALA A 605 16.62 -10.30 2.76
CA ALA A 605 17.17 -11.28 3.71
C ALA A 605 18.55 -11.83 3.30
N CYS A 606 18.78 -12.07 2.01
CA CYS A 606 20.10 -12.45 1.51
C CYS A 606 21.13 -11.32 1.71
N ARG A 607 20.75 -10.06 1.43
CA ARG A 607 21.57 -8.87 1.68
C ARG A 607 21.92 -8.72 3.16
N CYS A 608 20.94 -8.82 4.05
CA CYS A 608 21.14 -8.87 5.50
C CYS A 608 22.03 -10.04 5.95
N SER A 609 21.98 -11.19 5.26
CA SER A 609 22.87 -12.33 5.56
C SER A 609 24.33 -11.97 5.30
N HIS A 610 24.62 -11.24 4.20
CA HIS A 610 25.97 -10.72 3.93
C HIS A 610 26.41 -9.75 5.03
N ALA A 611 25.56 -8.77 5.38
CA ALA A 611 25.85 -7.80 6.43
C ALA A 611 26.17 -8.48 7.77
N LEU A 612 25.35 -9.44 8.22
CA LEU A 612 25.57 -10.17 9.47
C LEU A 612 26.83 -11.04 9.46
N LEU A 613 27.11 -11.72 8.35
CA LEU A 613 28.33 -12.52 8.19
C LEU A 613 29.58 -11.63 8.27
N HIS A 614 29.56 -10.45 7.64
CA HIS A 614 30.72 -9.55 7.61
C HIS A 614 30.88 -8.72 8.89
N ALA A 615 29.80 -8.26 9.51
CA ALA A 615 29.81 -7.66 10.84
C ALA A 615 30.52 -8.57 11.84
N SER A 616 30.32 -9.88 11.70
CA SER A 616 30.94 -10.85 12.57
C SER A 616 32.46 -10.99 12.39
N SER A 617 32.95 -10.80 11.17
CA SER A 617 34.37 -10.92 10.82
C SER A 617 35.23 -9.71 11.22
N VAL A 618 34.61 -8.53 11.37
CA VAL A 618 35.29 -7.27 11.71
C VAL A 618 35.21 -6.97 13.20
N SER A 619 34.08 -7.26 13.84
CA SER A 619 33.80 -6.87 15.23
C SER A 619 34.06 -7.99 16.25
N PHE A 620 34.02 -9.26 15.83
CA PHE A 620 34.29 -10.40 16.69
C PHE A 620 35.43 -11.21 16.08
N GLU A 621 36.64 -11.06 16.59
CA GLU A 621 37.81 -11.90 16.20
C GLU A 621 37.63 -13.39 16.59
N ASP A 622 36.40 -13.90 16.69
CA ASP A 622 36.03 -15.25 17.12
C ASP A 622 35.47 -16.08 15.97
N GLU A 623 36.25 -17.09 15.57
CA GLU A 623 35.87 -18.19 14.66
C GLU A 623 34.56 -18.89 15.13
N GLU A 624 34.22 -18.79 16.42
CA GLU A 624 33.03 -19.37 17.03
C GLU A 624 31.71 -18.81 16.47
N ILE A 625 31.64 -17.51 16.17
CA ILE A 625 30.41 -16.89 15.63
C ILE A 625 30.22 -17.29 14.16
N ALA A 626 31.29 -17.30 13.37
CA ALA A 626 31.23 -17.79 11.99
C ALA A 626 30.75 -19.26 11.94
N MET A 627 31.21 -20.09 12.88
CA MET A 627 30.76 -21.49 13.04
C MET A 627 29.29 -21.63 13.44
N LEU A 628 28.67 -20.60 14.01
CA LEU A 628 27.23 -20.55 14.31
C LEU A 628 26.40 -20.09 13.10
N LEU A 629 26.84 -19.02 12.43
CA LEU A 629 26.09 -18.35 11.36
C LEU A 629 26.12 -19.12 10.05
N VAL A 630 27.32 -19.51 9.60
CA VAL A 630 27.52 -20.12 8.27
C VAL A 630 26.67 -21.36 8.05
N PRO A 631 26.58 -22.33 8.99
CA PRO A 631 25.73 -23.50 8.77
C PRO A 631 24.25 -23.17 8.58
N ARG A 632 23.73 -22.14 9.25
CA ARG A 632 22.31 -21.77 9.21
C ARG A 632 21.96 -21.10 7.89
N PHE A 633 22.71 -20.06 7.50
CA PHE A 633 22.48 -19.36 6.23
C PHE A 633 22.74 -20.25 5.02
N CYS A 634 23.82 -21.03 5.05
CA CYS A 634 24.15 -21.96 3.97
C CYS A 634 23.03 -22.99 3.78
N LYS A 635 22.57 -23.63 4.87
CA LYS A 635 21.53 -24.65 4.80
C LYS A 635 20.22 -24.10 4.21
N VAL A 636 19.69 -23.01 4.77
CA VAL A 636 18.40 -22.48 4.32
C VAL A 636 18.46 -21.94 2.89
N SER A 637 19.59 -21.36 2.49
CA SER A 637 19.81 -20.88 1.12
C SER A 637 19.83 -22.05 0.14
N ILE A 638 20.48 -23.17 0.49
CA ILE A 638 20.48 -24.39 -0.34
C ILE A 638 19.08 -24.98 -0.44
N GLU A 639 18.36 -25.11 0.69
CA GLU A 639 17.00 -25.65 0.71
C GLU A 639 16.03 -24.79 -0.12
N ARG A 640 16.19 -23.46 -0.11
CA ARG A 640 15.42 -22.55 -0.96
C ARG A 640 15.83 -22.67 -2.42
N LEU A 641 17.13 -22.66 -2.71
CA LEU A 641 17.69 -22.77 -4.07
C LEU A 641 17.30 -24.09 -4.75
N GLN A 642 17.19 -25.18 -4.00
CA GLN A 642 16.73 -26.49 -4.50
C GLN A 642 15.23 -26.55 -4.80
N ARG A 643 14.43 -25.67 -4.18
CA ARG A 643 12.99 -25.57 -4.43
C ARG A 643 12.65 -24.78 -5.68
N LEU A 644 13.59 -23.97 -6.20
CA LEU A 644 13.38 -23.20 -7.42
C LEU A 644 13.20 -24.10 -8.65
N THR A 645 12.42 -23.65 -9.63
CA THR A 645 12.22 -24.35 -10.91
C THR A 645 13.51 -24.50 -11.71
N SER A 646 14.39 -23.48 -11.66
CA SER A 646 15.71 -23.46 -12.29
C SER A 646 16.72 -22.69 -11.44
N MET A 647 18.01 -22.94 -11.67
CA MET A 647 19.13 -22.17 -11.08
C MET A 647 19.42 -20.88 -11.86
N THR A 648 18.61 -20.58 -12.87
CA THR A 648 18.73 -19.43 -13.78
C THR A 648 17.57 -18.45 -13.62
N VAL A 649 16.73 -18.62 -12.59
CA VAL A 649 15.69 -17.63 -12.28
C VAL A 649 16.32 -16.50 -11.44
N PRO A 650 15.80 -15.26 -11.50
CA PRO A 650 16.26 -14.11 -10.70
C PRO A 650 16.62 -14.45 -9.25
N LEU A 651 15.71 -15.12 -8.53
CA LEU A 651 15.90 -15.43 -7.10
C LEU A 651 17.06 -16.41 -6.81
N ALA A 652 17.57 -17.13 -7.83
CA ALA A 652 18.73 -18.00 -7.66
C ALA A 652 20.04 -17.22 -7.43
N LYS A 653 20.15 -15.99 -7.97
CA LYS A 653 21.32 -15.11 -7.81
C LYS A 653 21.66 -14.84 -6.34
N PRO A 654 20.78 -14.21 -5.53
CA PRO A 654 21.11 -13.83 -4.15
C PRO A 654 21.40 -15.04 -3.27
N LEU A 655 20.66 -16.14 -3.43
CA LEU A 655 20.90 -17.40 -2.70
C LEU A 655 22.28 -17.98 -3.00
N THR A 656 22.70 -17.93 -4.26
CA THR A 656 24.02 -18.42 -4.68
C THR A 656 25.14 -17.56 -4.12
N LEU A 657 24.95 -16.24 -4.04
CA LEU A 657 25.90 -15.30 -3.45
C LEU A 657 26.04 -15.49 -1.93
N VAL A 658 24.95 -15.72 -1.19
CA VAL A 658 25.03 -16.02 0.26
C VAL A 658 25.84 -17.28 0.53
N ILE A 659 25.61 -18.35 -0.25
CA ILE A 659 26.42 -19.59 -0.15
C ILE A 659 27.90 -19.31 -0.48
N SER A 660 28.17 -18.38 -1.40
CA SER A 660 29.53 -17.96 -1.77
C SER A 660 30.26 -17.29 -0.61
N THR A 661 29.63 -16.33 0.09
CA THR A 661 30.20 -15.73 1.30
C THR A 661 30.41 -16.79 2.39
N CYS A 662 29.43 -17.67 2.60
CA CYS A 662 29.55 -18.79 3.53
C CYS A 662 30.77 -19.68 3.21
N PHE A 663 30.98 -20.01 1.93
CA PHE A 663 32.09 -20.84 1.49
C PHE A 663 33.43 -20.13 1.67
N ILE A 664 33.49 -18.82 1.40
CA ILE A 664 34.70 -18.03 1.65
C ILE A 664 35.05 -18.04 3.13
N LEU A 665 34.09 -18.01 4.04
CA LEU A 665 34.35 -18.03 5.47
C LEU A 665 34.73 -19.44 5.97
N LEU A 666 33.95 -20.48 5.64
CA LEU A 666 34.15 -21.86 6.14
C LEU A 666 33.95 -22.93 5.05
N PRO A 667 34.94 -23.14 4.16
CA PRO A 667 34.83 -24.05 3.00
C PRO A 667 34.43 -25.48 3.35
N GLU A 668 35.09 -26.10 4.34
CA GLU A 668 34.88 -27.51 4.70
C GLU A 668 33.49 -27.75 5.32
N THR A 669 32.93 -26.74 5.99
CA THR A 669 31.59 -26.85 6.58
C THR A 669 30.51 -26.70 5.51
N VAL A 670 30.70 -25.76 4.57
CA VAL A 670 29.79 -25.57 3.45
C VAL A 670 29.78 -26.78 2.52
N GLU A 671 30.94 -27.34 2.17
CA GLU A 671 31.01 -28.57 1.37
C GLU A 671 30.23 -29.72 2.03
N ARG A 672 30.40 -29.90 3.35
CA ARG A 672 29.69 -30.95 4.10
C ARG A 672 28.16 -30.78 4.06
N ILE A 673 27.66 -29.55 4.14
CA ILE A 673 26.22 -29.25 4.09
C ILE A 673 25.69 -29.50 2.68
N LEU A 674 26.39 -29.02 1.65
CA LEU A 674 26.04 -29.23 0.24
C LEU A 674 26.00 -30.72 -0.14
N LEU A 675 26.85 -31.55 0.48
CA LEU A 675 26.84 -33.00 0.28
C LEU A 675 25.73 -33.72 1.08
N ALA A 676 25.28 -33.16 2.20
CA ALA A 676 24.29 -33.80 3.07
C ALA A 676 22.84 -33.59 2.62
N GLU A 677 22.53 -32.45 2.00
CA GLU A 677 21.18 -32.11 1.52
C GLU A 677 20.84 -32.74 0.15
N ASP A 678 21.81 -33.34 -0.55
CA ASP A 678 21.58 -33.94 -1.87
C ASP A 678 21.13 -35.41 -1.77
N ASN A 679 19.81 -35.64 -1.87
CA ASN A 679 19.22 -36.99 -1.93
C ASN A 679 19.65 -37.79 -3.19
N ALA A 680 20.34 -37.15 -4.16
CA ALA A 680 20.70 -37.72 -5.45
C ALA A 680 22.21 -38.02 -5.65
N GLY A 681 23.03 -37.96 -4.59
CA GLY A 681 24.45 -38.37 -4.59
C GLY A 681 25.45 -37.22 -4.34
N ASP A 682 26.75 -37.53 -4.38
CA ASP A 682 27.90 -36.64 -4.04
C ASP A 682 28.10 -35.41 -4.99
N VAL A 683 27.04 -34.74 -5.47
CA VAL A 683 27.12 -33.74 -6.56
C VAL A 683 26.69 -32.32 -6.15
N GLY A 684 26.05 -32.14 -4.99
CA GLY A 684 25.53 -30.84 -4.53
C GLY A 684 26.56 -29.69 -4.56
N PHE A 685 27.80 -29.95 -4.13
CA PHE A 685 28.90 -28.97 -4.18
C PHE A 685 29.24 -28.52 -5.61
N LEU A 686 29.33 -29.47 -6.55
CA LEU A 686 29.62 -29.17 -7.95
C LEU A 686 28.46 -28.47 -8.64
N ARG A 687 27.22 -28.78 -8.25
CA ARG A 687 26.01 -28.14 -8.78
C ARG A 687 25.96 -26.66 -8.41
N TRP A 688 26.15 -26.33 -7.13
CA TRP A 688 26.23 -24.94 -6.68
C TRP A 688 27.39 -24.19 -7.36
N THR A 689 28.56 -24.84 -7.43
CA THR A 689 29.74 -24.24 -8.08
C THR A 689 29.47 -23.87 -9.55
N ASN A 690 28.78 -24.75 -10.29
CA ASN A 690 28.36 -24.46 -11.66
C ASN A 690 27.34 -23.33 -11.74
N ALA A 691 26.43 -23.20 -10.78
CA ALA A 691 25.48 -22.09 -10.73
C ALA A 691 26.22 -20.76 -10.52
N LEU A 692 27.18 -20.70 -9.58
CA LEU A 692 28.03 -19.53 -9.37
C LEU A 692 28.82 -19.16 -10.64
N ALA A 693 29.41 -20.14 -11.32
CA ALA A 693 30.14 -19.91 -12.56
C ALA A 693 29.20 -19.43 -13.69
N GLY A 694 27.97 -19.95 -13.76
CA GLY A 694 26.96 -19.52 -14.73
C GLY A 694 26.51 -18.08 -14.54
N LEU A 695 26.30 -17.64 -13.28
CA LEU A 695 25.94 -16.25 -12.97
C LEU A 695 27.02 -15.24 -13.39
N ALA A 696 28.28 -15.67 -13.36
CA ALA A 696 29.45 -14.86 -13.71
C ALA A 696 29.80 -14.89 -15.22
N GLU A 697 28.97 -15.52 -16.06
CA GLU A 697 29.12 -15.45 -17.52
C GLU A 697 28.59 -14.11 -18.05
N SER A 698 29.28 -13.55 -19.04
CA SER A 698 28.94 -12.24 -19.64
C SER A 698 27.58 -12.18 -20.36
N GLU A 699 26.99 -13.33 -20.73
CA GLU A 699 25.67 -13.44 -21.37
C GLU A 699 24.60 -13.97 -20.40
N ALA A 700 24.88 -14.03 -19.10
CA ALA A 700 23.95 -14.57 -18.11
C ALA A 700 22.73 -13.67 -17.90
N GLU A 701 21.55 -14.30 -17.81
CA GLU A 701 20.29 -13.65 -17.47
C GLU A 701 19.56 -14.55 -16.44
N PRO A 702 19.48 -14.18 -15.15
CA PRO A 702 20.09 -13.00 -14.52
C PRO A 702 21.62 -13.10 -14.46
N GLY A 703 22.31 -11.96 -14.57
CA GLY A 703 23.76 -11.83 -14.41
C GLY A 703 24.15 -11.03 -13.16
N LEU A 704 25.45 -10.89 -12.90
CA LEU A 704 25.97 -10.01 -11.85
C LEU A 704 25.90 -8.57 -12.34
N SER A 705 25.15 -7.72 -11.64
CA SER A 705 24.84 -6.34 -12.04
C SER A 705 25.63 -5.30 -11.24
N LEU A 706 25.99 -5.60 -9.99
CA LEU A 706 26.62 -4.65 -9.07
C LEU A 706 28.12 -4.91 -8.86
N GLU A 707 28.86 -3.88 -8.45
CA GLU A 707 30.32 -3.99 -8.22
C GLU A 707 30.61 -4.99 -7.10
N SER A 708 29.84 -4.94 -5.99
CA SER A 708 30.05 -5.87 -4.87
C SER A 708 29.75 -7.32 -5.23
N GLU A 709 28.72 -7.57 -6.07
CA GLU A 709 28.36 -8.90 -6.57
C GLU A 709 29.50 -9.50 -7.40
N MET A 710 30.02 -8.73 -8.36
CA MET A 710 31.15 -9.13 -9.21
C MET A 710 32.41 -9.40 -8.39
N LYS A 711 32.72 -8.52 -7.43
CA LYS A 711 33.84 -8.69 -6.50
C LYS A 711 33.72 -9.98 -5.68
N LEU A 712 32.55 -10.23 -5.09
CA LEU A 712 32.29 -11.43 -4.30
C LEU A 712 32.43 -12.69 -5.16
N ALA A 713 31.84 -12.69 -6.36
CA ALA A 713 31.90 -13.81 -7.28
C ALA A 713 33.35 -14.12 -7.70
N ALA A 714 34.16 -13.10 -8.00
CA ALA A 714 35.57 -13.28 -8.34
C ALA A 714 36.36 -13.97 -7.21
N ILE A 715 36.20 -13.50 -5.96
CA ILE A 715 36.86 -14.09 -4.78
C ILE A 715 36.38 -15.52 -4.56
N ALA A 716 35.06 -15.76 -4.66
CA ALA A 716 34.47 -17.07 -4.46
C ALA A 716 34.95 -18.07 -5.52
N LEU A 717 34.91 -17.71 -6.81
CA LEU A 717 35.36 -18.55 -7.92
C LEU A 717 36.84 -18.90 -7.81
N GLN A 718 37.71 -17.94 -7.46
CA GLN A 718 39.13 -18.19 -7.22
C GLN A 718 39.32 -19.20 -6.09
N LYS A 719 38.62 -19.03 -4.98
CA LYS A 719 38.73 -19.92 -3.81
C LYS A 719 38.18 -21.33 -4.09
N VAL A 720 37.06 -21.45 -4.80
CA VAL A 720 36.49 -22.73 -5.21
C VAL A 720 37.41 -23.46 -6.19
N LEU A 721 38.00 -22.74 -7.15
CA LEU A 721 38.95 -23.29 -8.10
C LEU A 721 40.16 -23.92 -7.39
N GLU A 722 40.77 -23.19 -6.44
CA GLU A 722 41.87 -23.71 -5.64
C GLU A 722 41.46 -24.91 -4.80
N TYR A 723 40.26 -24.86 -4.20
CA TYR A 723 39.73 -25.95 -3.38
C TYR A 723 39.54 -27.25 -4.18
N ILE A 724 38.92 -27.17 -5.37
CA ILE A 724 38.72 -28.34 -6.25
C ILE A 724 40.07 -28.94 -6.68
N LEU A 725 41.04 -28.09 -7.04
CA LEU A 725 42.37 -28.54 -7.49
C LEU A 725 43.19 -29.18 -6.36
N GLN A 726 42.95 -28.80 -5.10
CA GLN A 726 43.57 -29.41 -3.93
C GLN A 726 42.88 -30.73 -3.53
N ASN A 727 41.57 -30.84 -3.74
CA ASN A 727 40.72 -31.96 -3.31
C ASN A 727 40.22 -32.88 -4.43
N GLU A 728 40.93 -32.96 -5.56
CA GLU A 728 40.50 -33.70 -6.78
C GLU A 728 40.08 -35.16 -6.59
N LYS A 729 40.53 -35.81 -5.51
CA LYS A 729 40.13 -37.18 -5.19
C LYS A 729 38.68 -37.27 -4.73
N ASN A 730 38.15 -36.20 -4.13
CA ASN A 730 36.82 -36.15 -3.54
C ASN A 730 35.77 -35.61 -4.54
N CYS A 731 36.16 -34.74 -5.48
CA CYS A 731 35.24 -34.10 -6.43
C CYS A 731 35.00 -34.88 -7.74
N GLY A 732 35.37 -36.16 -7.82
CA GLY A 732 35.26 -36.97 -9.04
C GLY A 732 36.14 -36.46 -10.19
N GLN A 733 37.29 -37.11 -10.41
CA GLN A 733 38.40 -36.61 -11.26
C GLN A 733 38.02 -35.94 -12.60
N ASN A 734 36.98 -36.40 -13.31
CA ASN A 734 36.57 -35.81 -14.58
C ASN A 734 35.49 -34.72 -14.46
N GLU A 735 34.54 -34.83 -13.53
CA GLU A 735 33.47 -33.83 -13.39
C GLU A 735 33.97 -32.61 -12.61
N GLY A 736 34.69 -32.80 -11.51
CA GLY A 736 35.31 -31.70 -10.77
C GLY A 736 36.27 -30.88 -11.64
N LEU A 737 37.01 -31.51 -12.55
CA LEU A 737 37.93 -30.79 -13.45
C LEU A 737 37.19 -29.97 -14.53
N LYS A 738 36.04 -30.43 -15.01
CA LYS A 738 35.18 -29.65 -15.92
C LYS A 738 34.61 -28.42 -15.21
N VAL A 739 34.12 -28.60 -13.98
CA VAL A 739 33.61 -27.50 -13.16
C VAL A 739 34.72 -26.49 -12.85
N ALA A 740 35.91 -26.96 -12.51
CA ALA A 740 37.08 -26.09 -12.34
C ALA A 740 37.43 -25.29 -13.61
N HIS A 741 37.30 -25.89 -14.80
CA HIS A 741 37.49 -25.18 -16.07
C HIS A 741 36.41 -24.12 -16.30
N HIS A 742 35.15 -24.45 -16.02
CA HIS A 742 34.03 -23.51 -16.07
C HIS A 742 34.25 -22.32 -15.12
N CYS A 743 34.58 -22.57 -13.84
CA CYS A 743 34.93 -21.52 -12.88
C CYS A 743 36.10 -20.65 -13.35
N PHE A 744 37.13 -21.27 -13.95
CA PHE A 744 38.27 -20.53 -14.46
C PHE A 744 37.89 -19.61 -15.62
N ARG A 745 36.99 -20.05 -16.50
CA ARG A 745 36.45 -19.21 -17.57
C ARG A 745 35.65 -18.04 -16.99
N SER A 746 34.66 -18.31 -16.15
CA SER A 746 33.78 -17.27 -15.58
C SER A 746 34.54 -16.30 -14.68
N LEU A 747 35.60 -16.75 -14.00
CA LEU A 747 36.51 -15.87 -13.25
C LEU A 747 37.20 -14.84 -14.15
N LEU A 748 37.58 -15.22 -15.37
CA LEU A 748 38.17 -14.27 -16.32
C LEU A 748 37.12 -13.33 -16.91
N GLU A 749 35.89 -13.80 -17.13
CA GLU A 749 34.77 -12.97 -17.60
C GLU A 749 34.43 -11.90 -16.55
N VAL A 750 34.11 -12.30 -15.32
CA VAL A 750 33.74 -11.36 -14.25
C VAL A 750 34.85 -10.35 -13.92
N MET A 751 36.13 -10.73 -14.03
CA MET A 751 37.24 -9.80 -13.82
C MET A 751 37.35 -8.74 -14.93
N VAL A 752 37.01 -9.11 -16.17
CA VAL A 752 36.94 -8.13 -17.28
C VAL A 752 35.76 -7.21 -17.07
N ASP A 753 34.59 -7.77 -16.77
CA ASP A 753 33.35 -6.99 -16.64
C ASP A 753 33.42 -6.05 -15.43
N LEU A 754 33.99 -6.49 -14.29
CA LEU A 754 34.30 -5.64 -13.14
C LEU A 754 35.25 -4.50 -13.50
N LYS A 755 36.28 -4.78 -14.30
CA LYS A 755 37.25 -3.75 -14.72
C LYS A 755 36.63 -2.76 -15.70
N GLU A 756 35.74 -3.23 -16.58
CA GLU A 756 34.95 -2.38 -17.47
C GLU A 756 34.00 -1.48 -16.66
N LEU A 757 33.29 -2.02 -15.67
CA LEU A 757 32.42 -1.25 -14.77
C LEU A 757 33.20 -0.14 -14.04
N GLN A 758 34.35 -0.48 -13.45
CA GLN A 758 35.23 0.48 -12.73
C GLN A 758 35.84 1.56 -13.64
N GLU A 759 36.10 1.24 -14.91
CA GLU A 759 36.60 2.21 -15.88
C GLU A 759 35.49 3.15 -16.35
N MET A 760 34.26 2.65 -16.49
CA MET A 760 33.09 3.48 -16.82
C MET A 760 32.78 4.47 -15.69
N THR A 761 32.84 4.04 -14.44
CA THR A 761 32.62 4.92 -13.28
C THR A 761 33.80 5.87 -13.01
N GLY A 762 35.01 5.56 -13.49
CA GLY A 762 36.21 6.38 -13.27
C GLY A 762 36.63 7.28 -14.44
N SER A 763 35.88 7.34 -15.55
CA SER A 763 36.27 8.05 -16.78
C SER A 763 35.42 9.27 -17.14
N GLU A 764 34.62 9.79 -16.21
CA GLU A 764 33.90 11.07 -16.41
C GLU A 764 34.82 12.31 -16.40
N GLU A 765 36.12 12.16 -16.13
CA GLU A 765 37.13 13.18 -16.42
C GLU A 765 37.81 12.93 -17.77
N THR A 766 37.18 13.29 -18.90
CA THR A 766 37.78 14.02 -20.05
C THR A 766 36.91 13.95 -21.32
N GLU A 767 36.31 15.10 -21.66
CA GLU A 767 35.81 15.56 -22.95
C GLU A 767 35.76 14.56 -24.14
N SER A 768 34.57 14.32 -24.69
CA SER A 768 34.15 15.04 -25.89
C SER A 768 32.73 14.72 -26.31
N GLU A 769 31.98 15.80 -26.55
CA GLU A 769 30.73 15.86 -27.28
C GLU A 769 30.74 14.97 -28.54
N SER A 770 29.73 14.13 -28.66
CA SER A 770 29.10 13.93 -29.97
C SER A 770 27.59 13.80 -29.77
N GLU A 771 26.92 14.94 -29.99
CA GLU A 771 25.52 14.97 -30.39
C GLU A 771 25.28 13.97 -31.53
N SER A 772 24.38 13.02 -31.30
CA SER A 772 23.55 12.48 -32.37
C SER A 772 22.15 12.22 -31.81
N GLU A 773 21.40 13.31 -31.66
CA GLU A 773 19.94 13.27 -31.78
C GLU A 773 19.61 12.75 -33.19
N GLU A 774 19.42 11.44 -33.33
CA GLU A 774 18.60 10.91 -34.42
C GLU A 774 17.20 10.69 -33.87
N ASP A 775 16.38 11.72 -34.02
CA ASP A 775 14.92 11.64 -34.12
C ASP A 775 14.55 10.47 -35.05
N VAL A 776 14.18 9.34 -34.47
CA VAL A 776 13.38 8.34 -35.17
C VAL A 776 11.94 8.57 -34.73
N GLU A 777 11.21 9.29 -35.57
CA GLU A 777 9.76 9.39 -35.47
C GLU A 777 9.17 7.98 -35.30
N ALA A 778 8.51 7.75 -34.17
CA ALA A 778 7.69 6.58 -33.95
C ALA A 778 6.49 6.67 -34.91
N ASP A 779 6.60 5.97 -36.03
CA ASP A 779 5.49 5.70 -36.94
C ASP A 779 4.39 4.98 -36.16
N GLU A 780 3.27 5.69 -35.95
CA GLU A 780 1.98 5.08 -35.69
C GLU A 780 1.57 4.20 -36.87
N ALA A 781 1.50 2.89 -36.66
CA ALA A 781 0.75 1.99 -37.53
C ALA A 781 0.28 0.72 -36.79
N ASP A 782 -1.04 0.70 -36.58
CA ASP A 782 -1.95 -0.45 -36.66
C ASP A 782 -1.76 -1.65 -35.72
N GLU A 783 -2.71 -1.72 -34.77
CA GLU A 783 -3.57 -2.88 -34.47
C GLU A 783 -2.99 -4.26 -34.85
N SER A 784 -2.32 -4.92 -33.89
CA SER A 784 -2.17 -6.38 -33.92
C SER A 784 -3.13 -7.02 -32.93
N ASP A 785 -4.13 -7.67 -33.51
CA ASP A 785 -5.14 -8.55 -32.91
C ASP A 785 -4.73 -9.17 -31.56
N GLU A 786 -5.49 -8.84 -30.51
CA GLU A 786 -5.65 -9.76 -29.39
C GLU A 786 -6.19 -11.07 -29.96
N ASP A 787 -5.35 -12.11 -29.99
CA ASP A 787 -5.72 -13.49 -30.25
C ASP A 787 -6.75 -13.91 -29.19
N LEU A 788 -8.02 -13.59 -29.46
CA LEU A 788 -9.18 -14.16 -28.80
C LEU A 788 -9.12 -15.66 -29.03
N GLN A 789 -8.50 -16.37 -28.11
CA GLN A 789 -8.58 -17.81 -28.04
C GLN A 789 -10.07 -18.19 -28.15
N PRO A 790 -10.44 -19.10 -29.07
CA PRO A 790 -11.82 -19.50 -29.21
C PRO A 790 -12.21 -20.19 -27.91
N VAL A 791 -13.04 -19.50 -27.13
CA VAL A 791 -13.66 -20.02 -25.91
C VAL A 791 -14.32 -21.34 -26.29
N SER A 792 -13.69 -22.46 -25.92
CA SER A 792 -14.28 -23.77 -26.11
C SER A 792 -15.61 -23.77 -25.38
N GLU A 793 -16.69 -24.19 -26.04
CA GLU A 793 -18.00 -24.36 -25.42
C GLU A 793 -17.85 -25.31 -24.21
N GLU A 794 -17.71 -24.74 -23.01
CA GLU A 794 -17.62 -25.51 -21.78
C GLU A 794 -18.93 -26.27 -21.59
N ARG A 795 -18.88 -27.59 -21.83
CA ARG A 795 -19.96 -28.48 -21.41
C ARG A 795 -20.09 -28.40 -19.89
N GLU A 796 -21.30 -28.14 -19.42
CA GLU A 796 -21.70 -28.18 -18.01
C GLU A 796 -21.33 -29.55 -17.42
N GLY A 797 -20.29 -29.56 -16.57
CA GLY A 797 -19.84 -30.73 -15.83
C GLY A 797 -20.68 -30.97 -14.57
N THR A 798 -20.57 -32.17 -14.01
CA THR A 798 -21.14 -32.50 -12.69
C THR A 798 -20.42 -31.70 -11.57
N GLU A 799 -21.01 -31.60 -10.38
CA GLU A 799 -20.43 -30.91 -9.21
C GLU A 799 -18.97 -31.34 -8.91
N GLU A 800 -18.68 -32.63 -9.10
CA GLU A 800 -17.33 -33.20 -8.96
C GLU A 800 -16.34 -32.64 -10.00
N GLN A 801 -16.77 -32.46 -11.25
CA GLN A 801 -15.96 -31.85 -12.32
C GLN A 801 -15.77 -30.34 -12.12
N PHE A 802 -16.72 -29.67 -11.48
CA PHE A 802 -16.57 -28.26 -11.09
C PHE A 802 -15.56 -28.09 -9.94
N LEU A 803 -15.63 -28.95 -8.92
CA LEU A 803 -14.65 -28.96 -7.82
C LEU A 803 -13.25 -29.34 -8.31
N GLU A 804 -13.14 -30.29 -9.24
CA GLU A 804 -11.86 -30.67 -9.84
C GLU A 804 -11.26 -29.52 -10.66
N ARG A 805 -12.06 -28.77 -11.43
CA ARG A 805 -11.58 -27.56 -12.13
C ARG A 805 -11.19 -26.43 -11.18
N TYR A 806 -11.89 -26.26 -10.06
CA TYR A 806 -11.51 -25.25 -9.08
C TYR A 806 -10.21 -25.63 -8.37
N ALA A 807 -10.01 -26.93 -8.12
CA ALA A 807 -8.74 -27.46 -7.62
C ALA A 807 -7.62 -27.36 -8.66
N GLU A 808 -7.90 -27.59 -9.95
CA GLU A 808 -6.95 -27.36 -11.05
C GLU A 808 -6.62 -25.88 -11.17
N ARG A 809 -7.60 -24.97 -11.22
CA ARG A 809 -7.36 -23.52 -11.29
C ARG A 809 -6.63 -23.01 -10.05
N SER A 810 -6.88 -23.59 -8.88
CA SER A 810 -6.12 -23.27 -7.67
C SER A 810 -4.68 -23.77 -7.72
N ARG A 811 -4.40 -24.90 -8.40
CA ARG A 811 -3.04 -25.36 -8.66
C ARG A 811 -2.35 -24.51 -9.72
N GLU A 812 -3.05 -24.18 -10.81
CA GLU A 812 -2.55 -23.26 -11.84
C GLU A 812 -2.24 -21.89 -11.24
N LEU A 813 -3.10 -21.33 -10.37
CA LEU A 813 -2.82 -20.08 -9.66
C LEU A 813 -1.62 -20.22 -8.72
N GLN A 814 -1.43 -21.38 -8.09
CA GLN A 814 -0.27 -21.64 -7.24
C GLN A 814 1.01 -21.73 -8.08
N ASP A 815 0.97 -22.39 -9.24
CA ASP A 815 2.08 -22.48 -10.18
C ASP A 815 2.36 -21.10 -10.82
N GLU A 816 1.33 -20.31 -11.15
CA GLU A 816 1.43 -18.92 -11.63
C GLU A 816 2.09 -18.03 -10.54
N ILE A 817 1.69 -18.17 -9.27
CA ILE A 817 2.31 -17.47 -8.12
C ILE A 817 3.75 -17.90 -7.90
N GLU A 818 4.06 -19.20 -8.04
CA GLU A 818 5.44 -19.71 -7.91
C GLU A 818 6.32 -19.23 -9.08
N GLU A 819 5.79 -19.17 -10.30
CA GLU A 819 6.49 -18.64 -11.47
C GLU A 819 6.71 -17.12 -11.38
N GLU A 820 5.70 -16.35 -10.95
CA GLU A 820 5.85 -14.91 -10.65
C GLU A 820 6.80 -14.67 -9.48
N ALA A 821 6.79 -15.54 -8.46
CA ALA A 821 7.69 -15.43 -7.33
C ALA A 821 9.16 -15.72 -7.72
N GLU A 822 9.41 -16.66 -8.62
CA GLU A 822 10.77 -16.95 -9.04
C GLU A 822 11.33 -15.94 -10.05
N ASN A 823 10.44 -15.36 -10.87
CA ASN A 823 10.76 -14.43 -11.96
C ASN A 823 10.45 -12.97 -11.63
N GLY A 824 10.37 -12.59 -10.34
CA GLY A 824 10.15 -11.22 -9.92
C GLY A 824 11.07 -10.25 -10.67
N GLN A 825 10.48 -9.23 -11.29
CA GLN A 825 11.15 -8.34 -12.25
C GLN A 825 12.05 -7.28 -11.61
N ASP A 826 12.00 -7.13 -10.28
CA ASP A 826 12.72 -6.10 -9.55
C ASP A 826 13.86 -6.77 -8.75
N GLU A 827 15.07 -6.77 -9.32
CA GLU A 827 16.27 -6.91 -8.49
C GLU A 827 16.27 -5.74 -7.47
N ASP A 828 16.58 -6.03 -6.21
CA ASP A 828 16.60 -5.03 -5.14
C ASP A 828 17.57 -3.87 -5.43
N GLY A 829 18.57 -4.06 -6.31
CA GLY A 829 19.44 -2.98 -6.81
C GLY A 829 20.46 -2.44 -5.79
N HIS A 830 20.40 -2.89 -4.54
CA HIS A 830 21.28 -2.45 -3.46
C HIS A 830 22.57 -3.29 -3.38
N GLU A 831 23.69 -2.61 -3.13
CA GLU A 831 25.01 -3.26 -2.94
C GLU A 831 25.01 -4.23 -1.75
N ILE A 832 25.74 -5.35 -1.87
CA ILE A 832 25.94 -6.29 -0.77
C ILE A 832 27.17 -5.90 0.06
N GLU A 833 27.04 -5.98 1.39
CA GLU A 833 28.16 -5.74 2.31
C GLU A 833 29.28 -6.78 2.09
N LEU A 834 30.50 -6.31 1.85
CA LEU A 834 31.67 -7.17 1.64
C LEU A 834 32.63 -7.21 2.84
N GLY A 835 32.50 -6.29 3.80
CA GLY A 835 33.41 -6.17 4.94
C GLY A 835 34.88 -6.16 4.51
N VAL A 836 35.70 -7.03 5.12
CA VAL A 836 37.13 -7.16 4.80
C VAL A 836 37.37 -7.64 3.35
N LEU A 837 36.40 -8.30 2.71
CA LEU A 837 36.54 -8.75 1.32
C LEU A 837 36.61 -7.57 0.34
N ALA A 838 36.06 -6.40 0.71
CA ALA A 838 36.20 -5.17 -0.07
C ALA A 838 37.67 -4.72 -0.21
N LEU A 839 38.53 -5.08 0.77
CA LEU A 839 39.95 -4.71 0.81
C LEU A 839 40.85 -5.71 0.05
N VAL A 840 40.29 -6.80 -0.48
CA VAL A 840 41.07 -7.82 -1.19
C VAL A 840 41.51 -7.28 -2.55
N ASP A 841 42.82 -7.29 -2.80
CA ASP A 841 43.37 -7.06 -4.13
C ASP A 841 43.11 -8.29 -5.02
N GLN A 842 41.97 -8.24 -5.71
CA GLN A 842 41.48 -9.29 -6.59
C GLN A 842 42.41 -9.49 -7.80
N GLU A 843 42.99 -8.43 -8.35
CA GLU A 843 43.92 -8.53 -9.48
C GLU A 843 45.15 -9.35 -9.07
N ALA A 844 45.76 -9.04 -7.93
CA ALA A 844 46.93 -9.76 -7.43
C ALA A 844 46.62 -11.23 -7.10
N THR A 845 45.47 -11.50 -6.47
CA THR A 845 45.06 -12.87 -6.11
C THR A 845 44.73 -13.72 -7.34
N VAL A 846 43.98 -13.18 -8.29
CA VAL A 846 43.65 -13.88 -9.55
C VAL A 846 44.91 -14.11 -10.39
N LEU A 847 45.81 -13.13 -10.48
CA LEU A 847 47.12 -13.32 -11.15
C LEU A 847 47.92 -14.44 -10.48
N GLY A 848 47.95 -14.49 -9.14
CA GLY A 848 48.52 -15.60 -8.38
C GLY A 848 47.94 -16.95 -8.78
N CYS A 849 46.61 -17.06 -8.81
CA CYS A 849 45.90 -18.28 -9.20
C CYS A 849 46.21 -18.73 -10.64
N ILE A 850 46.20 -17.80 -11.60
CA ILE A 850 46.55 -18.06 -13.00
C ILE A 850 47.99 -18.59 -13.12
N THR A 851 48.95 -17.99 -12.41
CA THR A 851 50.35 -18.44 -12.47
C THR A 851 50.54 -19.85 -11.88
N ALA A 852 49.80 -20.18 -10.82
CA ALA A 852 49.89 -21.47 -10.15
C ALA A 852 49.18 -22.61 -10.92
N HIS A 853 48.03 -22.33 -11.52
CA HIS A 853 47.11 -23.36 -12.02
C HIS A 853 46.72 -23.22 -13.50
N GLY A 854 46.92 -22.06 -14.12
CA GLY A 854 46.43 -21.76 -15.48
C GLY A 854 46.94 -22.72 -16.55
N LYS A 855 48.22 -23.13 -16.51
CA LYS A 855 48.77 -24.11 -17.47
C LYS A 855 48.02 -25.45 -17.44
N ARG A 856 47.69 -25.92 -16.24
CA ARG A 856 46.99 -27.19 -16.03
C ARG A 856 45.56 -27.15 -16.56
N LEU A 857 44.87 -26.03 -16.36
CA LEU A 857 43.48 -25.84 -16.79
C LEU A 857 43.38 -25.67 -18.32
N LEU A 858 44.38 -25.03 -18.94
CA LEU A 858 44.43 -24.79 -20.39
C LEU A 858 44.84 -26.02 -21.22
N GLU A 859 45.44 -27.05 -20.61
CA GLU A 859 45.80 -28.30 -21.29
C GLU A 859 44.58 -29.17 -21.66
N GLN A 860 43.43 -28.96 -21.00
CA GLN A 860 42.24 -29.83 -21.11
C GLN A 860 41.17 -29.28 -22.06
N GLN A 861 40.89 -27.97 -22.00
CA GLN A 861 39.90 -27.28 -22.84
C GLN A 861 40.38 -25.87 -23.19
N GLN A 862 40.15 -25.45 -24.45
CA GLN A 862 40.53 -24.11 -24.92
C GLN A 862 39.49 -23.07 -24.48
N LEU A 863 39.98 -21.93 -23.95
CA LEU A 863 39.15 -20.76 -23.68
C LEU A 863 38.77 -20.01 -24.99
N PRO A 864 37.66 -19.26 -25.00
CA PRO A 864 37.32 -18.38 -26.12
C PRO A 864 38.45 -17.38 -26.40
N LYS A 865 38.80 -17.21 -27.68
CA LYS A 865 39.90 -16.31 -28.09
C LYS A 865 39.58 -14.84 -27.82
N GLU A 866 38.31 -14.47 -27.90
CA GLU A 866 37.80 -13.12 -27.64
C GLU A 866 37.95 -12.75 -26.17
N LEU A 867 37.54 -13.63 -25.25
CA LEU A 867 37.74 -13.47 -23.82
C LEU A 867 39.22 -13.31 -23.45
N LEU A 868 40.08 -14.18 -23.98
CA LEU A 868 41.53 -14.09 -23.74
C LEU A 868 42.13 -12.79 -24.27
N ALA A 869 41.60 -12.24 -25.37
CA ALA A 869 42.04 -10.96 -25.91
C ALA A 869 41.59 -9.80 -25.01
N ARG A 870 40.30 -9.75 -24.62
CA ARG A 870 39.73 -8.76 -23.68
C ARG A 870 40.48 -8.77 -22.35
N PHE A 871 40.66 -9.94 -21.74
CA PHE A 871 41.36 -10.09 -20.47
C PHE A 871 42.83 -9.64 -20.56
N LYS A 872 43.56 -10.01 -21.63
CA LYS A 872 44.95 -9.57 -21.82
C LYS A 872 45.05 -8.06 -22.05
N ASP A 873 44.03 -7.43 -22.60
CA ASP A 873 43.99 -5.99 -22.81
C ASP A 873 43.83 -5.25 -21.47
N LYS A 874 42.81 -5.63 -20.70
CA LYS A 874 42.50 -5.05 -19.38
C LYS A 874 43.56 -5.35 -18.30
N PHE A 875 44.22 -6.51 -18.38
CA PHE A 875 45.25 -6.94 -17.42
C PHE A 875 46.60 -7.26 -18.10
N PRO A 876 47.40 -6.24 -18.48
CA PRO A 876 48.66 -6.44 -19.21
C PRO A 876 49.71 -7.27 -18.46
N ALA A 877 49.70 -7.20 -17.12
CA ALA A 877 50.61 -7.97 -16.26
C ALA A 877 50.41 -9.50 -16.41
N CYS A 878 49.21 -9.94 -16.78
CA CYS A 878 48.85 -11.35 -16.97
C CYS A 878 49.31 -11.92 -18.32
N LYS A 879 49.77 -11.09 -19.27
CA LYS A 879 50.18 -11.54 -20.63
C LYS A 879 51.27 -12.60 -20.64
N ALA A 880 52.13 -12.64 -19.61
CA ALA A 880 53.20 -13.63 -19.50
C ALA A 880 52.74 -14.96 -18.87
N ALA A 881 51.61 -14.97 -18.16
CA ALA A 881 51.10 -16.12 -17.42
C ALA A 881 50.11 -16.98 -18.23
N LEU A 882 49.41 -16.38 -19.21
CA LEU A 882 48.46 -17.04 -20.10
C LEU A 882 49.08 -17.22 -21.52
N PRO A 883 49.30 -18.46 -22.00
CA PRO A 883 49.86 -18.71 -23.34
C PRO A 883 49.03 -18.16 -24.51
#